data_AF-A0A1I1RRI4-F1
#
_entry.id   AF-A0A1I1RRI4-F1
#
_cell.length_a   1.000
_cell.length_b   1.000
_cell.length_c   1.000
_cell.angle_alpha   90.00
_cell.angle_beta   90.00
_cell.angle_gamma   90.00
#
_symmetry.space_group_name_H-M   'P 1'
#
loop_
_entity.id
_entity.type
_entity.pdbx_description
1 polymer ?
#
loop_
_entity_poly.entity_id
_entity_poly.type
_entity_poly.pdbx_seq_one_letter_code
_entity_poly.pdbx_strand_id
1 'polypeptide(L)'
;MLNSIADLEADWYRQYAMYTESYQSGRSTFIPNLLPQTAVRFSVYQTLEILHKRLGTETLRRALNPNETIDSPAKVYTDSSWLKRSNMVGVNVRTIGSFWNVINYVFTLPASHDSVHLLPIWEPGVVGSLYGMVSWQINPEFFDIELARYVPALDSVEKQLKIVMNLLHAMGRTVGMDVIPHTDRFSEMVLACPCLFEWVQRDEKGGKPAKLADHSSFVYRYVEEAIWQFLKFHGPADGTSLTCGKDAFFSSDIAVLTDDQRLRILFGYPNDYIGRLNRRVALLRHLTAQGFETLPMTMAPPYRGLHIDATDYTIDDAGQIWYQYAFDKPEAMSRVFGPLARFKFYESKHNNRNWELDFDQPNRPAWEYICRKVYDCQRAYNFDFMRGDMAHVQMQPGGVPTEIDNGPASRHYDPLLAIKKYVQAQGVPYYAFFAETFLAPPDTMGYGNELDHLDAIEADSTLGDLQSLVVGSTEFKHQFASYYEYARTHRFAPNFTVMTADKDDPRFDKFYRTGNLFRYFTALFLADMPSYVGLGFEVRNLHETRGANEEYSKLYVFRIEDDRQPDKVTHGPFIWGQNAPQFEAILRIRQFAERIWSDIVGQETRWLVGPHPVSQKKIEGSYIVWTHVAPTGYAFAASMTGTLPETIPTVPVGEVIFEENGCRIYRLA
;
A
#
# COMPACT_ATOMS: atom_id res chain seq x y z
N MET A 1 4.42 -22.05 -30.41
CA MET A 1 4.61 -21.43 -29.08
C MET A 1 5.53 -20.26 -29.29
N LEU A 2 5.14 -19.08 -28.82
CA LEU A 2 5.97 -17.88 -28.86
C LEU A 2 6.92 -18.03 -27.67
N ASN A 3 8.18 -18.40 -27.92
CA ASN A 3 9.07 -18.85 -26.84
C ASN A 3 9.79 -17.70 -26.14
N SER A 4 9.55 -16.45 -26.57
CA SER A 4 10.21 -15.26 -26.04
C SER A 4 9.26 -14.07 -25.95
N ILE A 5 9.62 -13.06 -25.14
CA ILE A 5 8.89 -11.79 -25.07
C ILE A 5 8.87 -11.10 -26.44
N ALA A 6 9.96 -11.15 -27.20
CA ALA A 6 10.02 -10.55 -28.53
C ALA A 6 9.01 -11.20 -29.51
N ASP A 7 8.80 -12.50 -29.40
CA ASP A 7 7.80 -13.21 -30.21
C ASP A 7 6.37 -12.78 -29.84
N LEU A 8 6.09 -12.61 -28.54
CA LEU A 8 4.82 -12.10 -28.02
C LEU A 8 4.57 -10.65 -28.44
N GLU A 9 5.58 -9.79 -28.39
CA GLU A 9 5.50 -8.42 -28.90
C GLU A 9 5.23 -8.40 -30.40
N ALA A 10 5.92 -9.23 -31.18
CA ALA A 10 5.69 -9.34 -32.61
C ALA A 10 4.27 -9.83 -32.94
N ASP A 11 3.74 -10.78 -32.16
CA ASP A 11 2.35 -11.22 -32.29
C ASP A 11 1.36 -10.11 -31.97
N TRP A 12 1.57 -9.40 -30.86
CA TRP A 12 0.79 -8.23 -30.49
C TRP A 12 0.69 -7.21 -31.62
N TYR A 13 1.82 -6.83 -32.24
CA TYR A 13 1.80 -5.87 -33.35
C TYR A 13 1.08 -6.39 -34.60
N ARG A 14 1.22 -7.68 -34.92
CA ARG A 14 0.52 -8.29 -36.06
C ARG A 14 -1.00 -8.36 -35.83
N GLN A 15 -1.42 -8.59 -34.60
CA GLN A 15 -2.82 -8.87 -34.23
C GLN A 15 -3.49 -7.72 -33.47
N TYR A 16 -2.84 -6.54 -33.41
CA TYR A 16 -3.25 -5.37 -32.64
C TYR A 16 -4.74 -5.06 -32.77
N ALA A 17 -5.25 -4.98 -34.01
CA ALA A 17 -6.64 -4.63 -34.28
C ALA A 17 -7.60 -5.67 -33.70
N MET A 18 -7.31 -6.96 -33.86
CA MET A 18 -8.16 -8.04 -33.33
C MET A 18 -8.19 -8.03 -31.80
N TYR A 19 -7.04 -7.91 -31.14
CA TYR A 19 -6.95 -7.93 -29.68
C TYR A 19 -7.62 -6.69 -29.06
N THR A 20 -7.39 -5.51 -29.62
CA THR A 20 -8.03 -4.27 -29.14
C THR A 20 -9.53 -4.26 -29.41
N GLU A 21 -10.01 -4.72 -30.57
CA GLU A 21 -11.44 -4.79 -30.91
C GLU A 21 -12.20 -5.69 -29.92
N SER A 22 -11.61 -6.80 -29.47
CA SER A 22 -12.22 -7.68 -28.46
C SER A 22 -12.51 -6.95 -27.16
N TYR A 23 -11.59 -6.10 -26.70
CA TYR A 23 -11.81 -5.25 -25.53
C TYR A 23 -12.81 -4.13 -25.86
N GLN A 24 -12.58 -3.36 -26.92
CA GLN A 24 -13.41 -2.21 -27.31
C GLN A 24 -14.89 -2.56 -27.50
N SER A 25 -15.18 -3.76 -28.03
CA SER A 25 -16.55 -4.23 -28.30
C SER A 25 -17.30 -4.81 -27.09
N GLY A 26 -16.66 -4.97 -25.93
CA GLY A 26 -17.29 -5.64 -24.79
C GLY A 26 -17.00 -7.14 -24.68
N ARG A 27 -16.47 -7.79 -25.73
CA ARG A 27 -16.27 -9.26 -25.76
C ARG A 27 -15.25 -9.78 -24.75
N SER A 28 -14.29 -8.94 -24.36
CA SER A 28 -13.31 -9.21 -23.31
C SER A 28 -13.27 -8.02 -22.35
N THR A 29 -12.97 -8.26 -21.08
CA THR A 29 -12.80 -7.19 -20.09
C THR A 29 -11.37 -6.65 -20.02
N PHE A 30 -10.43 -7.29 -20.73
CA PHE A 30 -9.04 -6.86 -20.89
C PHE A 30 -8.55 -7.10 -22.31
N ILE A 31 -7.37 -6.58 -22.65
CA ILE A 31 -6.73 -6.76 -23.95
C ILE A 31 -5.86 -8.02 -23.91
N PRO A 32 -6.24 -9.11 -24.60
CA PRO A 32 -5.46 -10.34 -24.61
C PRO A 32 -4.10 -10.13 -25.32
N ASN A 33 -3.09 -10.88 -24.90
CA ASN A 33 -1.70 -10.82 -25.41
C ASN A 33 -1.00 -9.46 -25.26
N LEU A 34 -1.60 -8.48 -24.57
CA LEU A 34 -0.94 -7.23 -24.27
C LEU A 34 0.03 -7.42 -23.09
N LEU A 35 1.33 -7.31 -23.40
CA LEU A 35 2.38 -7.32 -22.39
C LEU A 35 2.37 -6.02 -21.57
N PRO A 36 2.61 -6.07 -20.24
CA PRO A 36 2.70 -4.88 -19.40
C PRO A 36 3.67 -3.80 -19.90
N GLN A 37 4.88 -4.22 -20.31
CA GLN A 37 5.91 -3.31 -20.87
C GLN A 37 5.49 -2.63 -22.16
N THR A 38 4.60 -3.26 -22.93
CA THR A 38 4.06 -2.71 -24.17
C THR A 38 2.90 -1.77 -23.86
N ALA A 39 2.06 -2.12 -22.89
CA ALA A 39 0.91 -1.32 -22.47
C ALA A 39 1.35 0.07 -21.99
N VAL A 40 2.33 0.14 -21.08
CA VAL A 40 2.81 1.43 -20.52
C VAL A 40 3.56 2.31 -21.53
N ARG A 41 3.73 1.84 -22.78
CA ARG A 41 4.28 2.62 -23.90
C ARG A 41 3.21 3.14 -24.85
N PHE A 42 1.93 2.89 -24.59
CA PHE A 42 0.85 3.44 -25.41
C PHE A 42 0.86 4.96 -25.37
N SER A 43 0.65 5.56 -26.54
CA SER A 43 0.44 7.01 -26.61
C SER A 43 -0.89 7.40 -25.96
N VAL A 44 -0.98 8.66 -25.54
CA VAL A 44 -2.23 9.23 -24.99
C VAL A 44 -3.38 9.08 -26.00
N TYR A 45 -3.13 9.36 -27.28
CA TYR A 45 -4.13 9.20 -28.34
C TYR A 45 -4.64 7.78 -28.45
N GLN A 46 -3.74 6.80 -28.51
CA GLN A 46 -4.08 5.39 -28.61
C GLN A 46 -4.94 4.93 -27.42
N THR A 47 -4.56 5.33 -26.21
CA THR A 47 -5.28 5.03 -24.98
C THR A 47 -6.68 5.62 -25.00
N LEU A 48 -6.81 6.89 -25.37
CA LEU A 48 -8.09 7.60 -25.47
C LEU A 48 -9.00 7.00 -26.56
N GLU A 49 -8.44 6.57 -27.69
CA GLU A 49 -9.20 5.91 -28.76
C GLU A 49 -9.78 4.57 -28.28
N ILE A 50 -8.96 3.76 -27.58
CA ILE A 50 -9.39 2.50 -26.97
C ILE A 50 -10.53 2.74 -25.96
N LEU A 51 -10.36 3.72 -25.07
CA LEU A 51 -11.36 4.06 -24.07
C LEU A 51 -12.64 4.64 -24.69
N HIS A 52 -12.53 5.46 -25.73
CA HIS A 52 -13.68 6.05 -26.41
C HIS A 52 -14.57 4.98 -27.02
N LYS A 53 -13.97 4.01 -27.70
CA LYS A 53 -14.69 2.88 -28.28
C LYS A 53 -15.30 1.96 -27.21
N ARG A 54 -14.63 1.78 -26.07
CA ARG A 54 -15.12 0.92 -24.97
C ARG A 54 -16.24 1.57 -24.15
N LEU A 55 -16.03 2.82 -23.71
CA LEU A 55 -16.87 3.51 -22.73
C LEU A 55 -17.96 4.38 -23.39
N GLY A 56 -17.78 4.70 -24.67
CA GLY A 56 -18.60 5.66 -25.40
C GLY A 56 -18.24 7.11 -25.07
N THR A 57 -18.74 8.02 -25.91
CA THR A 57 -18.41 9.46 -25.84
C THR A 57 -18.76 10.10 -24.50
N GLU A 58 -19.96 9.86 -23.97
CA GLU A 58 -20.43 10.59 -22.78
C GLU A 58 -19.67 10.17 -21.52
N THR A 59 -19.52 8.86 -21.28
CA THR A 59 -18.76 8.34 -20.14
C THR A 59 -17.32 8.84 -20.17
N LEU A 60 -16.66 8.77 -21.33
CA LEU A 60 -15.28 9.23 -21.47
C LEU A 60 -15.17 10.75 -21.23
N ARG A 61 -16.08 11.56 -21.79
CA ARG A 61 -16.11 13.02 -21.59
C ARG A 61 -16.23 13.37 -20.11
N ARG A 62 -17.12 12.70 -19.38
CA ARG A 62 -17.30 12.88 -17.94
C ARG A 62 -16.05 12.46 -17.17
N ALA A 63 -15.48 11.31 -17.50
CA ALA A 63 -14.30 10.79 -16.80
C ALA A 63 -13.06 11.69 -16.97
N LEU A 64 -12.88 12.30 -18.14
CA LEU A 64 -11.78 13.23 -18.44
C LEU A 64 -11.99 14.65 -17.89
N ASN A 65 -13.13 14.94 -17.26
CA ASN A 65 -13.37 16.23 -16.63
C ASN A 65 -12.94 16.16 -15.14
N PRO A 66 -11.87 16.88 -14.73
CA PRO A 66 -11.40 16.83 -13.34
C PRO A 66 -12.39 17.43 -12.33
N ASN A 67 -13.40 18.18 -12.80
CA ASN A 67 -14.46 18.72 -11.94
C ASN A 67 -15.65 17.74 -11.78
N GLU A 68 -15.65 16.62 -12.50
CA GLU A 68 -16.65 15.57 -12.37
C GLU A 68 -16.10 14.39 -11.57
N THR A 69 -17.01 13.62 -10.97
CA THR A 69 -16.69 12.36 -10.30
C THR A 69 -17.54 11.26 -10.90
N ILE A 70 -16.89 10.17 -11.31
CA ILE A 70 -17.58 8.93 -11.66
C ILE A 70 -17.79 8.15 -10.37
N ASP A 71 -19.04 7.70 -10.16
CA ASP A 71 -19.43 6.91 -8.99
C ASP A 71 -18.54 5.66 -8.88
N SER A 72 -18.16 5.36 -7.64
CA SER A 72 -17.41 4.15 -7.32
C SER A 72 -18.22 2.89 -7.65
N PRO A 73 -17.60 1.82 -8.17
CA PRO A 73 -18.24 0.51 -8.25
C PRO A 73 -18.66 -0.04 -6.88
N ALA A 74 -17.95 0.32 -5.80
CA ALA A 74 -18.28 -0.09 -4.44
C ALA A 74 -19.51 0.62 -3.84
N LYS A 75 -20.02 1.67 -4.50
CA LYS A 75 -21.21 2.42 -4.04
C LYS A 75 -22.47 1.55 -3.93
N VAL A 76 -22.50 0.41 -4.61
CA VAL A 76 -23.61 -0.56 -4.51
C VAL A 76 -23.65 -1.27 -3.16
N TYR A 77 -22.53 -1.29 -2.42
CA TYR A 77 -22.43 -1.94 -1.13
C TYR A 77 -22.85 -1.00 0.01
N THR A 78 -23.44 -1.58 1.04
CA THR A 78 -23.87 -0.88 2.25
C THR A 78 -22.81 -0.86 3.35
N ASP A 79 -21.74 -1.62 3.19
CA ASP A 79 -20.63 -1.75 4.12
C ASP A 79 -19.34 -2.11 3.36
N SER A 80 -18.25 -2.25 4.10
CA SER A 80 -16.91 -2.54 3.57
C SER A 80 -16.60 -4.02 3.32
N SER A 81 -17.55 -4.93 3.57
CA SER A 81 -17.31 -6.38 3.53
C SER A 81 -16.99 -6.92 2.14
N TRP A 82 -17.29 -6.15 1.09
CA TRP A 82 -16.95 -6.49 -0.30
C TRP A 82 -15.45 -6.76 -0.48
N LEU A 83 -14.59 -6.09 0.29
CA LEU A 83 -13.13 -6.26 0.20
C LEU A 83 -12.66 -7.66 0.64
N LYS A 84 -13.50 -8.41 1.39
CA LYS A 84 -13.21 -9.79 1.80
C LYS A 84 -13.18 -10.78 0.63
N ARG A 85 -13.56 -10.36 -0.58
CA ARG A 85 -13.62 -11.21 -1.79
C ARG A 85 -12.97 -10.54 -3.01
N SER A 86 -12.33 -9.40 -2.81
CA SER A 86 -11.73 -8.64 -3.90
C SER A 86 -10.37 -9.21 -4.29
N ASN A 87 -10.08 -9.16 -5.59
CA ASN A 87 -8.80 -9.54 -6.16
C ASN A 87 -8.06 -8.28 -6.57
N MET A 88 -7.01 -7.98 -5.83
CA MET A 88 -6.32 -6.71 -5.86
C MET A 88 -5.01 -6.80 -6.62
N VAL A 89 -4.70 -5.74 -7.36
CA VAL A 89 -3.39 -5.55 -7.98
C VAL A 89 -2.69 -4.33 -7.38
N GLY A 90 -1.50 -4.55 -6.83
CA GLY A 90 -0.66 -3.51 -6.23
C GLY A 90 0.24 -2.83 -7.25
N VAL A 91 0.11 -1.52 -7.40
CA VAL A 91 0.82 -0.71 -8.41
C VAL A 91 1.73 0.30 -7.74
N ASN A 92 3.05 0.16 -7.95
CA ASN A 92 4.01 1.22 -7.67
C ASN A 92 4.04 2.20 -8.85
N VAL A 93 3.44 3.38 -8.70
CA VAL A 93 3.36 4.36 -9.80
C VAL A 93 4.75 4.77 -10.29
N ARG A 94 5.78 4.80 -9.42
CA ARG A 94 7.16 5.09 -9.82
C ARG A 94 7.72 4.09 -10.84
N THR A 95 7.34 2.81 -10.75
CA THR A 95 7.82 1.78 -11.68
C THR A 95 7.27 1.94 -13.10
N ILE A 96 6.09 2.56 -13.23
CA ILE A 96 5.41 2.78 -14.51
C ILE A 96 5.45 4.25 -14.96
N GLY A 97 5.98 5.14 -14.14
CA GLY A 97 6.32 6.53 -14.47
C GLY A 97 5.22 7.57 -14.24
N SER A 98 3.94 7.26 -14.45
CA SER A 98 2.87 8.26 -14.30
C SER A 98 1.53 7.63 -13.88
N PHE A 99 0.62 8.46 -13.35
CA PHE A 99 -0.75 8.02 -13.09
C PHE A 99 -1.47 7.57 -14.37
N TRP A 100 -1.18 8.22 -15.51
CA TRP A 100 -1.77 7.84 -16.78
C TRP A 100 -1.44 6.39 -17.16
N ASN A 101 -0.21 5.95 -16.88
CA ASN A 101 0.22 4.59 -17.16
C ASN A 101 -0.47 3.53 -16.28
N VAL A 102 -1.14 3.91 -15.19
CA VAL A 102 -2.03 3.00 -14.44
C VAL A 102 -3.16 2.52 -15.34
N ILE A 103 -3.77 3.42 -16.13
CA ILE A 103 -4.84 3.06 -17.08
C ILE A 103 -4.34 2.06 -18.11
N ASN A 104 -3.16 2.34 -18.67
CA ASN A 104 -2.52 1.46 -19.64
C ASN A 104 -2.25 0.08 -19.06
N TYR A 105 -1.70 0.01 -17.85
CA TYR A 105 -1.44 -1.27 -17.19
C TYR A 105 -2.74 -2.05 -16.93
N VAL A 106 -3.83 -1.37 -16.54
CA VAL A 106 -5.13 -2.02 -16.28
C VAL A 106 -5.73 -2.66 -17.54
N PHE A 107 -5.37 -2.23 -18.75
CA PHE A 107 -5.76 -2.96 -19.97
C PHE A 107 -5.24 -4.40 -20.02
N THR A 108 -4.23 -4.75 -19.23
CA THR A 108 -3.69 -6.12 -19.15
C THR A 108 -4.43 -7.01 -18.13
N LEU A 109 -5.34 -6.43 -17.35
CA LEU A 109 -5.98 -7.08 -16.20
C LEU A 109 -7.44 -7.43 -16.49
N PRO A 110 -7.88 -8.70 -16.38
CA PRO A 110 -9.30 -9.08 -16.49
C PRO A 110 -10.16 -8.46 -15.39
N ALA A 111 -11.47 -8.43 -15.58
CA ALA A 111 -12.45 -7.94 -14.61
C ALA A 111 -12.37 -8.66 -13.26
N SER A 112 -11.88 -9.90 -13.25
CA SER A 112 -11.62 -10.67 -12.05
C SER A 112 -10.54 -10.09 -11.14
N HIS A 113 -9.73 -9.13 -11.59
CA HIS A 113 -8.86 -8.28 -10.75
C HIS A 113 -9.55 -6.95 -10.47
N ASP A 114 -10.58 -6.97 -9.65
CA ASP A 114 -11.54 -5.87 -9.50
C ASP A 114 -10.99 -4.66 -8.73
N SER A 115 -9.91 -4.80 -7.95
CA SER A 115 -9.30 -3.70 -7.19
C SER A 115 -7.89 -3.33 -7.66
N VAL A 116 -7.57 -2.05 -7.62
CA VAL A 116 -6.23 -1.50 -7.80
C VAL A 116 -5.79 -0.83 -6.50
N HIS A 117 -4.67 -1.26 -5.93
CA HIS A 117 -4.03 -0.56 -4.82
C HIS A 117 -2.88 0.28 -5.36
N LEU A 118 -2.97 1.60 -5.21
CA LEU A 118 -1.85 2.49 -5.46
C LEU A 118 -0.98 2.54 -4.21
N LEU A 119 0.28 2.11 -4.35
CA LEU A 119 1.32 2.37 -3.34
C LEU A 119 1.44 3.89 -3.08
N PRO A 120 2.11 4.34 -2.00
CA PRO A 120 1.99 5.70 -1.55
C PRO A 120 2.27 6.75 -2.64
N ILE A 121 1.36 7.73 -2.73
CA ILE A 121 1.31 8.71 -3.82
C ILE A 121 1.82 10.11 -3.44
N TRP A 122 2.21 10.29 -2.19
CA TRP A 122 2.58 11.58 -1.61
C TRP A 122 4.02 11.97 -1.94
N GLU A 123 4.33 13.27 -1.87
CA GLU A 123 5.71 13.76 -1.99
C GLU A 123 6.64 13.03 -1.00
N PRO A 124 7.75 12.44 -1.47
CA PRO A 124 8.67 11.69 -0.62
C PRO A 124 9.65 12.61 0.15
N GLY A 125 10.11 12.13 1.29
CA GLY A 125 11.04 12.79 2.20
C GLY A 125 12.53 12.65 1.88
N VAL A 126 13.38 12.85 2.89
CA VAL A 126 14.85 13.03 2.73
C VAL A 126 15.57 11.84 2.09
N VAL A 127 15.04 10.63 2.25
CA VAL A 127 15.63 9.40 1.67
C VAL A 127 14.92 8.94 0.38
N GLY A 128 14.06 9.79 -0.20
CA GLY A 128 13.32 9.47 -1.43
C GLY A 128 12.30 8.32 -1.28
N SER A 129 12.01 7.91 -0.04
CA SER A 129 11.05 6.84 0.25
C SER A 129 9.63 7.37 0.10
N LEU A 130 8.79 6.64 -0.65
CA LEU A 130 7.36 6.91 -0.73
C LEU A 130 6.64 6.72 0.60
N TYR A 131 7.19 5.91 1.52
CA TYR A 131 6.62 5.71 2.86
C TYR A 131 7.02 6.81 3.86
N GLY A 132 7.98 7.66 3.53
CA GLY A 132 8.30 8.87 4.30
C GLY A 132 7.63 10.08 3.68
N MET A 133 6.32 10.26 3.86
CA MET A 133 5.61 11.39 3.25
C MET A 133 6.08 12.72 3.85
N VAL A 134 6.45 13.71 3.02
CA VAL A 134 6.91 15.03 3.48
C VAL A 134 5.76 16.05 3.56
N SER A 135 4.70 15.84 2.79
CA SER A 135 3.52 16.70 2.73
C SER A 135 2.29 15.89 2.29
N TRP A 136 1.11 16.51 2.35
CA TRP A 136 -0.13 15.97 1.77
C TRP A 136 -0.29 16.33 0.28
N GLN A 137 0.76 16.84 -0.38
CA GLN A 137 0.73 17.07 -1.82
C GLN A 137 1.03 15.78 -2.57
N ILE A 138 0.41 15.63 -3.73
CA ILE A 138 0.65 14.49 -4.62
C ILE A 138 2.05 14.63 -5.23
N ASN A 139 2.80 13.53 -5.29
CA ASN A 139 4.16 13.54 -5.80
C ASN A 139 4.17 13.98 -7.29
N PRO A 140 4.81 15.11 -7.65
CA PRO A 140 4.84 15.62 -9.02
C PRO A 140 5.58 14.68 -9.98
N GLU A 141 6.38 13.73 -9.48
CA GLU A 141 7.00 12.67 -10.27
C GLU A 141 5.99 11.86 -11.10
N PHE A 142 4.73 11.77 -10.67
CA PHE A 142 3.70 10.97 -11.34
C PHE A 142 2.92 11.75 -12.42
N PHE A 143 3.34 12.97 -12.73
CA PHE A 143 2.75 13.81 -13.77
C PHE A 143 3.15 13.36 -15.18
N ASP A 144 2.17 13.20 -16.06
CA ASP A 144 2.37 12.85 -17.47
C ASP A 144 2.34 14.12 -18.35
N ILE A 145 3.49 14.47 -18.91
CA ILE A 145 3.65 15.66 -19.75
C ILE A 145 2.91 15.51 -21.08
N GLU A 146 2.90 14.31 -21.66
CA GLU A 146 2.24 14.07 -22.95
C GLU A 146 0.73 14.16 -22.81
N LEU A 147 0.17 13.67 -21.69
CA LEU A 147 -1.24 13.83 -21.37
C LEU A 147 -1.62 15.30 -21.25
N ALA A 148 -0.83 16.10 -20.54
CA ALA A 148 -1.07 17.53 -20.39
C ALA A 148 -0.95 18.28 -21.73
N ARG A 149 -0.06 17.85 -22.64
CA ARG A 149 0.03 18.41 -24.01
C ARG A 149 -1.21 18.08 -24.83
N TYR A 150 -1.72 16.86 -24.73
CA TYR A 150 -2.87 16.40 -25.50
C TYR A 150 -4.21 16.93 -24.95
N VAL A 151 -4.30 17.06 -23.62
CA VAL A 151 -5.46 17.59 -22.89
C VAL A 151 -4.98 18.72 -21.96
N PRO A 152 -4.86 19.96 -22.47
CA PRO A 152 -4.28 21.09 -21.72
C PRO A 152 -4.93 21.42 -20.37
N ALA A 153 -6.17 20.98 -20.14
CA ALA A 153 -6.84 21.15 -18.85
C ALA A 153 -6.26 20.27 -17.73
N LEU A 154 -5.49 19.22 -18.06
CA LEU A 154 -4.84 18.28 -17.15
C LEU A 154 -3.39 18.70 -16.85
N ASP A 155 -3.22 19.97 -16.52
CA ASP A 155 -1.97 20.71 -16.30
C ASP A 155 -1.33 20.51 -14.91
N SER A 156 -1.90 19.66 -14.08
CA SER A 156 -1.41 19.35 -12.72
C SER A 156 -1.58 17.87 -12.40
N VAL A 157 -0.73 17.37 -11.50
CA VAL A 157 -0.72 15.96 -11.12
C VAL A 157 -2.00 15.55 -10.40
N GLU A 158 -2.61 16.45 -9.63
CA GLU A 158 -3.88 16.23 -8.93
C GLU A 158 -5.04 16.06 -9.92
N LYS A 159 -5.08 16.88 -10.97
CA LYS A 159 -6.10 16.74 -12.04
C LYS A 159 -5.91 15.42 -12.79
N GLN A 160 -4.67 15.00 -13.02
CA GLN A 160 -4.38 13.71 -13.66
C GLN A 160 -4.75 12.52 -12.77
N LEU A 161 -4.44 12.57 -11.47
CA LEU A 161 -4.91 11.57 -10.51
C LEU A 161 -6.44 11.51 -10.52
N LYS A 162 -7.13 12.66 -10.46
CA LYS A 162 -8.59 12.71 -10.45
C LYS A 162 -9.23 12.03 -11.67
N ILE A 163 -8.73 12.30 -12.87
CA ILE A 163 -9.30 11.68 -14.08
C ILE A 163 -8.91 10.20 -14.19
N VAL A 164 -7.74 9.80 -13.69
CA VAL A 164 -7.33 8.39 -13.65
C VAL A 164 -8.28 7.61 -12.73
N MET A 165 -8.61 8.14 -11.56
CA MET A 165 -9.63 7.56 -10.66
C MET A 165 -10.98 7.42 -11.36
N ASN A 166 -11.44 8.49 -12.03
CA ASN A 166 -12.70 8.45 -12.78
C ASN A 166 -12.70 7.38 -13.89
N LEU A 167 -11.59 7.23 -14.62
CA LEU A 167 -11.44 6.23 -15.66
C LEU A 167 -11.41 4.81 -15.08
N LEU A 168 -10.70 4.58 -13.98
CA LEU A 168 -10.67 3.29 -13.28
C LEU A 168 -12.08 2.89 -12.83
N HIS A 169 -12.84 3.80 -12.24
CA HIS A 169 -14.24 3.55 -11.86
C HIS A 169 -15.13 3.29 -13.07
N ALA A 170 -14.96 4.05 -14.16
CA ALA A 170 -15.69 3.83 -15.41
C ALA A 170 -15.36 2.46 -16.04
N MET A 171 -14.16 1.93 -15.78
CA MET A 171 -13.72 0.58 -16.16
C MET A 171 -14.16 -0.49 -15.15
N GLY A 172 -14.91 -0.13 -14.10
CA GLY A 172 -15.43 -1.05 -13.09
C GLY A 172 -14.41 -1.45 -12.02
N ARG A 173 -13.34 -0.69 -11.82
CA ARG A 173 -12.32 -0.96 -10.81
C ARG A 173 -12.56 -0.14 -9.56
N THR A 174 -12.41 -0.77 -8.40
CA THR A 174 -12.24 -0.08 -7.12
C THR A 174 -10.79 0.29 -6.91
N VAL A 175 -10.51 1.40 -6.22
CA VAL A 175 -9.15 1.91 -6.05
C VAL A 175 -8.87 2.26 -4.60
N GLY A 176 -7.73 1.78 -4.11
CA GLY A 176 -7.26 2.04 -2.76
C GLY A 176 -6.01 2.90 -2.73
N MET A 177 -5.88 3.66 -1.66
CA MET A 177 -4.69 4.44 -1.33
C MET A 177 -3.97 3.83 -0.13
N ASP A 178 -2.65 4.00 -0.09
CA ASP A 178 -1.88 3.74 1.13
C ASP A 178 -2.13 4.82 2.19
N VAL A 179 -2.40 4.41 3.42
CA VAL A 179 -2.61 5.28 4.59
C VAL A 179 -1.50 5.00 5.59
N ILE A 180 -0.69 6.03 5.82
CA ILE A 180 0.57 5.92 6.56
C ILE A 180 0.41 6.66 7.90
N PRO A 181 0.41 5.95 9.04
CA PRO A 181 0.26 6.55 10.37
C PRO A 181 1.59 7.17 10.89
N HIS A 182 2.41 7.66 9.98
CA HIS A 182 3.69 8.33 10.21
C HIS A 182 4.09 9.18 9.00
N THR A 183 5.19 9.91 9.13
CA THR A 183 5.63 10.88 8.11
C THR A 183 7.15 10.98 8.08
N ASP A 184 7.74 11.64 7.09
CA ASP A 184 9.17 11.99 7.09
C ASP A 184 9.50 12.81 8.34
N ARG A 185 10.69 12.61 8.90
CA ARG A 185 11.18 13.49 9.96
C ARG A 185 11.23 14.93 9.46
N PHE A 186 10.80 15.88 10.31
CA PHE A 186 10.66 17.28 9.94
C PHE A 186 9.82 17.52 8.67
N SER A 187 8.83 16.67 8.39
CA SER A 187 7.85 16.93 7.34
C SER A 187 7.11 18.26 7.55
N GLU A 188 6.44 18.75 6.52
CA GLU A 188 5.73 20.03 6.61
C GLU A 188 4.62 19.99 7.68
N MET A 189 3.94 18.86 7.84
CA MET A 189 2.94 18.66 8.89
C MET A 189 3.54 18.63 10.29
N VAL A 190 4.71 18.01 10.46
CA VAL A 190 5.46 17.99 11.72
C VAL A 190 5.81 19.41 12.15
N LEU A 191 6.30 20.22 11.22
CA LEU A 191 6.75 21.59 11.49
C LEU A 191 5.58 22.58 11.61
N ALA A 192 4.49 22.36 10.87
CA ALA A 192 3.29 23.18 10.97
C ALA A 192 2.49 22.89 12.23
N CYS A 193 2.51 21.65 12.73
CA CYS A 193 1.74 21.27 13.91
C CYS A 193 2.61 20.47 14.91
N PRO A 194 3.64 21.07 15.53
CA PRO A 194 4.59 20.33 16.38
C PRO A 194 3.91 19.55 17.52
N CYS A 195 2.81 20.05 18.06
CA CYS A 195 2.02 19.42 19.13
C CYS A 195 1.39 18.06 18.76
N LEU A 196 1.27 17.76 17.46
CA LEU A 196 0.71 16.48 16.98
C LEU A 196 1.77 15.36 16.90
N PHE A 197 3.03 15.68 17.14
CA PHE A 197 4.17 14.79 16.98
C PHE A 197 5.03 14.76 18.24
N GLU A 198 5.82 13.70 18.39
CA GLU A 198 6.75 13.59 19.51
C GLU A 198 8.11 14.22 19.18
N TRP A 199 8.62 14.99 20.14
CA TRP A 199 9.87 15.72 20.01
C TRP A 199 10.81 15.40 21.17
N VAL A 200 12.10 15.41 20.88
CA VAL A 200 13.17 15.33 21.87
C VAL A 200 14.18 16.46 21.63
N GLN A 201 14.97 16.76 22.65
CA GLN A 201 16.09 17.68 22.57
C GLN A 201 17.37 16.94 22.92
N ARG A 202 18.33 16.95 22.02
CA ARG A 202 19.70 16.49 22.24
C ARG A 202 20.49 17.49 23.05
N ASP A 203 21.49 17.00 23.79
CA ASP A 203 22.40 17.83 24.59
C ASP A 203 23.48 18.51 23.73
N GLU A 204 23.05 19.22 22.68
CA GLU A 204 23.92 20.02 21.81
C GLU A 204 24.61 21.13 22.62
N LYS A 205 23.84 21.85 23.45
CA LYS A 205 24.36 22.98 24.25
C LYS A 205 25.31 22.55 25.37
N GLY A 206 25.14 21.35 25.93
CA GLY A 206 26.06 20.76 26.91
C GLY A 206 27.24 20.02 26.29
N GLY A 207 27.37 20.02 24.95
CA GLY A 207 28.48 19.40 24.22
C GLY A 207 28.43 17.86 24.19
N LYS A 208 27.25 17.27 24.38
CA LYS A 208 27.02 15.82 24.36
C LYS A 208 25.87 15.46 23.40
N PRO A 209 26.02 15.73 22.09
CA PRO A 209 24.95 15.56 21.11
C PRO A 209 24.42 14.13 20.97
N ALA A 210 25.18 13.12 21.41
CA ALA A 210 24.75 11.73 21.50
C ALA A 210 23.95 11.40 22.79
N LYS A 211 23.40 12.40 23.48
CA LYS A 211 22.54 12.25 24.66
C LYS A 211 21.29 13.10 24.53
N LEU A 212 20.20 12.62 25.09
CA LEU A 212 18.97 13.40 25.23
C LEU A 212 19.09 14.32 26.46
N ALA A 213 18.91 15.61 26.24
CA ALA A 213 18.77 16.61 27.30
C ALA A 213 17.33 16.71 27.81
N ASP A 214 16.34 16.58 26.91
CA ASP A 214 14.92 16.62 27.26
C ASP A 214 14.12 15.70 26.33
N HIS A 215 13.23 14.90 26.91
CA HIS A 215 12.27 14.05 26.20
C HIS A 215 10.87 14.18 26.82
N SER A 216 10.61 15.29 27.52
CA SER A 216 9.34 15.59 28.15
C SER A 216 8.21 15.81 27.15
N SER A 217 6.97 15.69 27.61
CA SER A 217 5.78 15.88 26.77
C SER A 217 5.60 17.32 26.28
N PHE A 218 6.44 18.26 26.73
CA PHE A 218 6.35 19.69 26.43
C PHE A 218 7.44 20.19 25.46
N VAL A 219 8.36 19.33 24.99
CA VAL A 219 9.45 19.74 24.09
C VAL A 219 8.91 20.46 22.84
N TYR A 220 7.75 20.04 22.33
CA TYR A 220 7.10 20.66 21.18
C TYR A 220 6.85 22.18 21.37
N ARG A 221 6.66 22.67 22.60
CA ARG A 221 6.46 24.12 22.87
C ARG A 221 7.73 24.94 22.63
N TYR A 222 8.90 24.35 22.89
CA TYR A 222 10.18 24.97 22.56
C TYR A 222 10.41 24.96 21.06
N VAL A 223 9.97 23.90 20.38
CA VAL A 223 10.00 23.80 18.91
C VAL A 223 9.09 24.86 18.28
N GLU A 224 7.84 25.01 18.75
CA GLU A 224 6.93 26.07 18.29
C GLU A 224 7.54 27.46 18.47
N GLU A 225 8.22 27.71 19.59
CA GLU A 225 8.94 28.97 19.81
C GLU A 225 10.07 29.15 18.80
N ALA A 226 10.91 28.13 18.57
CA ALA A 226 11.99 28.19 17.61
C ALA A 226 11.48 28.44 16.18
N ILE A 227 10.42 27.75 15.76
CA ILE A 227 9.79 27.96 14.45
C ILE A 227 9.20 29.37 14.35
N TRP A 228 8.58 29.88 15.42
CA TRP A 228 8.04 31.23 15.45
C TRP A 228 9.13 32.30 15.32
N GLN A 229 10.27 32.12 16.00
CA GLN A 229 11.42 33.02 15.87
C GLN A 229 12.02 32.97 14.46
N PHE A 230 12.13 31.78 13.89
CA PHE A 230 12.54 31.62 12.49
C PHE A 230 11.62 32.39 11.55
N LEU A 231 10.30 32.28 11.75
CA LEU A 231 9.28 32.93 10.92
C LEU A 231 9.33 34.47 11.07
N LYS A 232 9.56 34.99 12.28
CA LYS A 232 9.77 36.43 12.51
C LYS A 232 11.02 36.97 11.83
N PHE A 233 12.10 36.19 11.82
CA PHE A 233 13.37 36.61 11.24
C PHE A 233 13.35 36.55 9.71
N HIS A 234 12.82 35.47 9.14
CA HIS A 234 12.83 35.25 7.68
C HIS A 234 11.56 35.75 6.96
N GLY A 235 10.53 36.16 7.70
CA GLY A 235 9.22 36.51 7.17
C GLY A 235 8.43 35.31 6.62
N PRO A 236 7.11 35.44 6.40
CA PRO A 236 6.28 34.41 5.78
C PRO A 236 6.68 34.08 4.34
N ALA A 237 6.66 32.79 4.00
CA ALA A 237 7.07 32.31 2.68
C ALA A 237 6.10 32.73 1.55
N ASP A 238 4.80 32.88 1.86
CA ASP A 238 3.78 33.34 0.93
C ASP A 238 3.56 34.87 0.92
N GLY A 239 4.33 35.61 1.73
CA GLY A 239 4.22 37.06 1.88
C GLY A 239 3.03 37.55 2.73
N THR A 240 2.24 36.64 3.33
CA THR A 240 1.14 37.01 4.22
C THR A 240 1.67 37.81 5.43
N SER A 241 0.95 38.81 5.91
CA SER A 241 1.35 39.53 7.14
C SER A 241 1.09 38.70 8.39
N LEU A 242 2.06 38.61 9.31
CA LEU A 242 1.90 37.93 10.60
C LEU A 242 1.07 38.79 11.57
N THR A 243 -0.25 38.65 11.53
CA THR A 243 -1.19 39.41 12.35
C THR A 243 -1.60 38.72 13.64
N CYS A 244 -1.27 37.42 13.81
CA CYS A 244 -1.57 36.64 15.00
C CYS A 244 -0.31 36.38 15.84
N GLY A 245 -0.49 36.07 17.12
CA GLY A 245 0.59 35.60 18.00
C GLY A 245 0.89 34.12 17.80
N LYS A 246 2.02 33.65 18.35
CA LYS A 246 2.47 32.25 18.29
C LYS A 246 1.37 31.26 18.66
N ASP A 247 0.74 31.47 19.82
CA ASP A 247 -0.24 30.53 20.35
C ASP A 247 -1.46 30.41 19.43
N ALA A 248 -1.88 31.51 18.80
CA ALA A 248 -2.94 31.48 17.79
C ALA A 248 -2.48 30.84 16.46
N PHE A 249 -1.21 30.99 16.10
CA PHE A 249 -0.64 30.38 14.89
C PHE A 249 -0.63 28.85 14.98
N PHE A 250 -0.18 28.30 16.11
CA PHE A 250 -0.05 26.84 16.32
C PHE A 250 -1.27 26.18 16.97
N SER A 251 -2.26 26.96 17.41
CA SER A 251 -3.46 26.43 18.07
C SER A 251 -4.18 25.36 17.23
N SER A 252 -4.51 24.24 17.88
CA SER A 252 -5.46 23.22 17.41
C SER A 252 -6.91 23.57 17.75
N ASP A 253 -7.14 24.34 18.82
CA ASP A 253 -8.46 24.47 19.46
C ASP A 253 -9.25 25.67 18.92
N ILE A 254 -8.54 26.76 18.64
CA ILE A 254 -9.06 28.00 18.04
C ILE A 254 -8.35 28.19 16.70
N ALA A 255 -8.90 27.61 15.64
CA ALA A 255 -8.34 27.70 14.30
C ALA A 255 -8.58 29.10 13.70
N VAL A 256 -7.70 30.05 14.02
CA VAL A 256 -7.65 31.35 13.31
C VAL A 256 -7.16 31.16 11.87
N LEU A 257 -6.36 30.12 11.63
CA LEU A 257 -5.83 29.71 10.34
C LEU A 257 -6.26 28.29 10.01
N THR A 258 -6.54 28.03 8.73
CA THR A 258 -6.61 26.67 8.21
C THR A 258 -5.22 26.05 8.11
N ASP A 259 -5.14 24.72 8.05
CA ASP A 259 -3.87 24.01 7.83
C ASP A 259 -3.14 24.54 6.58
N ASP A 260 -3.88 24.77 5.50
CA ASP A 260 -3.32 25.25 4.23
C ASP A 260 -2.78 26.68 4.33
N GLN A 261 -3.43 27.55 5.12
CA GLN A 261 -2.89 28.88 5.41
C GLN A 261 -1.60 28.78 6.21
N ARG A 262 -1.57 27.93 7.24
CA ARG A 262 -0.38 27.72 8.06
C ARG A 262 0.79 27.16 7.25
N LEU A 263 0.54 26.15 6.43
CA LEU A 263 1.52 25.54 5.52
C LEU A 263 2.06 26.57 4.52
N ARG A 264 1.19 27.40 3.91
CA ARG A 264 1.63 28.45 2.98
C ARG A 264 2.50 29.51 3.66
N ILE A 265 2.14 29.94 4.86
CA ILE A 265 2.94 30.89 5.64
C ILE A 265 4.34 30.31 5.94
N LEU A 266 4.44 29.03 6.28
CA LEU A 266 5.71 28.39 6.61
C LEU A 266 6.56 28.05 5.40
N PHE A 267 5.97 27.46 4.36
CA PHE A 267 6.68 26.81 3.25
C PHE A 267 6.46 27.45 1.88
N GLY A 268 5.36 28.18 1.68
CA GLY A 268 5.00 28.78 0.39
C GLY A 268 3.90 28.01 -0.34
N TYR A 269 3.70 28.31 -1.62
CA TYR A 269 2.63 27.71 -2.41
C TYR A 269 2.96 26.27 -2.83
N PRO A 270 1.97 25.35 -2.89
CA PRO A 270 2.21 23.95 -3.26
C PRO A 270 2.96 23.75 -4.58
N ASN A 271 2.70 24.61 -5.58
CA ASN A 271 3.33 24.56 -6.89
C ASN A 271 4.80 25.05 -6.92
N ASP A 272 5.29 25.65 -5.84
CA ASP A 272 6.71 26.01 -5.67
C ASP A 272 7.44 24.91 -4.88
N TYR A 273 7.61 23.75 -5.51
CA TYR A 273 8.24 22.58 -4.89
C TYR A 273 9.65 22.88 -4.35
N ILE A 274 10.47 23.57 -5.14
CA ILE A 274 11.85 23.91 -4.76
C ILE A 274 11.89 24.94 -3.63
N GLY A 275 11.03 25.98 -3.68
CA GLY A 275 10.92 26.95 -2.60
C GLY A 275 10.51 26.31 -1.28
N ARG A 276 9.50 25.44 -1.31
CA ARG A 276 9.03 24.66 -0.15
C ARG A 276 10.14 23.79 0.44
N LEU A 277 10.84 23.03 -0.40
CA LEU A 277 11.98 22.21 0.03
C LEU A 277 13.08 23.05 0.70
N ASN A 278 13.51 24.13 0.05
CA ASN A 278 14.54 25.02 0.60
C ASN A 278 14.15 25.59 1.95
N ARG A 279 12.88 26.00 2.08
CA ARG A 279 12.33 26.55 3.31
C ARG A 279 12.27 25.51 4.43
N ARG A 280 11.87 24.27 4.11
CA ARG A 280 11.89 23.13 5.04
C ARG A 280 13.30 22.81 5.52
N VAL A 281 14.28 22.74 4.60
CA VAL A 281 15.69 22.47 4.93
C VAL A 281 16.26 23.57 5.84
N ALA A 282 15.93 24.84 5.59
CA ALA A 282 16.34 25.96 6.44
C ALA A 282 15.75 25.85 7.86
N LEU A 283 14.47 25.51 7.98
CA LEU A 283 13.82 25.27 9.27
C LEU A 283 14.43 24.08 10.02
N LEU A 284 14.66 22.96 9.32
CA LEU A 284 15.31 21.79 9.87
C LEU A 284 16.66 22.17 10.48
N ARG A 285 17.53 22.86 9.72
CA ARG A 285 18.85 23.29 10.21
C ARG A 285 18.74 24.23 11.42
N HIS A 286 17.75 25.12 11.43
CA HIS A 286 17.49 26.01 12.55
C HIS A 286 17.13 25.24 13.83
N LEU A 287 16.36 24.16 13.70
CA LEU A 287 15.94 23.30 14.82
C LEU A 287 17.06 22.37 15.30
N THR A 288 17.76 21.69 14.38
CA THR A 288 18.84 20.75 14.73
C THR A 288 20.02 21.46 15.37
N ALA A 289 20.33 22.70 14.98
CA ALA A 289 21.33 23.53 15.65
C ALA A 289 21.02 23.82 17.13
N GLN A 290 19.75 23.68 17.53
CA GLN A 290 19.30 23.83 18.92
C GLN A 290 19.09 22.48 19.64
N GLY A 291 19.39 21.38 18.94
CA GLY A 291 19.25 20.01 19.42
C GLY A 291 17.84 19.42 19.24
N PHE A 292 16.90 20.11 18.61
CA PHE A 292 15.54 19.58 18.45
C PHE A 292 15.45 18.54 17.34
N GLU A 293 14.87 17.40 17.67
CA GLU A 293 14.60 16.31 16.73
C GLU A 293 13.23 15.69 16.97
N THR A 294 12.59 15.20 15.90
CA THR A 294 11.42 14.34 16.04
C THR A 294 11.85 12.98 16.56
N LEU A 295 11.06 12.42 17.48
CA LEU A 295 11.28 11.06 17.95
C LEU A 295 10.89 10.06 16.84
N PRO A 296 11.77 9.12 16.48
CA PRO A 296 11.51 8.25 15.35
C PRO A 296 10.34 7.28 15.54
N MET A 297 9.75 6.86 14.42
CA MET A 297 8.78 5.76 14.39
C MET A 297 9.46 4.43 14.74
N THR A 298 8.68 3.54 15.37
CA THR A 298 9.13 2.25 15.88
C THR A 298 8.15 1.15 15.49
N MET A 299 8.65 -0.05 15.24
CA MET A 299 7.85 -1.25 14.98
C MET A 299 8.18 -2.35 15.98
N ALA A 300 7.14 -3.11 16.33
CA ALA A 300 7.13 -4.22 17.27
C ALA A 300 7.47 -3.85 18.73
N PRO A 301 7.04 -4.68 19.69
CA PRO A 301 7.42 -4.54 21.09
C PRO A 301 8.94 -4.52 21.31
N PRO A 302 9.43 -3.75 22.29
CA PRO A 302 8.76 -2.58 22.84
C PRO A 302 8.71 -1.43 21.82
N TYR A 303 7.65 -0.61 21.85
CA TYR A 303 7.54 0.58 20.97
C TYR A 303 8.22 1.85 21.56
N ARG A 304 8.79 1.73 22.76
CA ARG A 304 9.21 2.84 23.62
C ARG A 304 10.49 2.48 24.38
N GLY A 305 11.15 3.47 24.99
CA GLY A 305 12.43 3.29 25.68
C GLY A 305 13.60 3.39 24.71
N LEU A 306 13.87 4.60 24.23
CA LEU A 306 14.86 4.87 23.19
C LEU A 306 16.04 5.68 23.75
N HIS A 307 17.23 5.39 23.25
CA HIS A 307 18.43 6.21 23.41
C HIS A 307 19.09 6.47 22.06
N ILE A 308 20.00 7.44 22.04
CA ILE A 308 20.84 7.73 20.87
C ILE A 308 22.04 6.77 20.88
N ASP A 309 22.28 6.08 19.78
CA ASP A 309 23.51 5.32 19.57
C ASP A 309 24.64 6.29 19.19
N ALA A 310 25.63 6.43 20.06
CA ALA A 310 26.75 7.34 19.84
C ALA A 310 27.72 6.87 18.74
N THR A 311 27.62 5.62 18.31
CA THR A 311 28.54 4.96 17.37
C THR A 311 27.93 4.71 16.00
N ASP A 312 26.59 4.76 15.89
CA ASP A 312 25.88 4.60 14.62
C ASP A 312 25.22 5.93 14.20
N TYR A 313 25.74 6.50 13.12
CA TYR A 313 25.25 7.75 12.57
C TYR A 313 25.56 7.87 11.08
N THR A 314 24.78 8.69 10.39
CA THR A 314 25.11 9.16 9.05
C THR A 314 25.42 10.66 9.05
N ILE A 315 26.20 11.11 8.08
CA ILE A 315 26.47 12.54 7.84
C ILE A 315 25.86 12.88 6.50
N ASP A 316 25.02 13.90 6.45
CA ASP A 316 24.45 14.38 5.20
C ASP A 316 25.39 15.36 4.47
N ASP A 317 25.00 15.77 3.25
CA ASP A 317 25.79 16.68 2.42
C ASP A 317 26.01 18.07 3.05
N ALA A 318 25.21 18.44 4.04
CA ALA A 318 25.37 19.67 4.80
C ALA A 318 26.28 19.52 6.03
N GLY A 319 26.84 18.33 6.25
CA GLY A 319 27.67 18.00 7.41
C GLY A 319 26.87 17.76 8.69
N GLN A 320 25.53 17.67 8.62
CA GLN A 320 24.71 17.37 9.79
C GLN A 320 24.84 15.88 10.14
N ILE A 321 25.16 15.62 11.41
CA ILE A 321 25.18 14.28 11.96
C ILE A 321 23.76 13.86 12.32
N TRP A 322 23.36 12.70 11.82
CA TRP A 322 22.10 12.03 12.09
C TRP A 322 22.38 10.71 12.80
N TYR A 323 22.30 10.73 14.13
CA TYR A 323 22.47 9.53 14.92
C TYR A 323 21.28 8.58 14.74
N GLN A 324 21.57 7.29 14.80
CA GLN A 324 20.52 6.28 14.93
C GLN A 324 20.04 6.22 16.37
N TYR A 325 18.78 5.82 16.53
CA TYR A 325 18.16 5.56 17.82
C TYR A 325 18.06 4.05 18.02
N ALA A 326 18.28 3.60 19.24
CA ALA A 326 18.18 2.20 19.63
C ALA A 326 17.28 2.04 20.85
N PHE A 327 16.73 0.84 21.04
CA PHE A 327 15.96 0.51 22.24
C PHE A 327 16.88 0.21 23.41
N ASP A 328 16.44 0.59 24.61
CA ASP A 328 17.10 0.19 25.85
C ASP A 328 16.98 -1.33 26.10
N LYS A 329 15.89 -1.93 25.63
CA LYS A 329 15.56 -3.36 25.79
C LYS A 329 14.91 -3.92 24.52
N PRO A 330 15.65 -4.07 23.41
CA PRO A 330 15.09 -4.59 22.18
C PRO A 330 14.71 -6.07 22.31
N GLU A 331 13.66 -6.44 21.60
CA GLU A 331 13.27 -7.81 21.28
C GLU A 331 13.61 -8.12 19.81
N ALA A 332 13.33 -9.35 19.36
CA ALA A 332 13.78 -9.84 18.05
C ALA A 332 13.32 -8.97 16.87
N MET A 333 12.08 -8.49 16.92
CA MET A 333 11.46 -7.70 15.85
C MET A 333 11.48 -6.19 16.10
N SER A 334 12.02 -5.71 17.23
CA SER A 334 12.04 -4.27 17.52
C SER A 334 12.88 -3.53 16.48
N ARG A 335 12.29 -2.56 15.80
CA ARG A 335 12.97 -1.71 14.82
C ARG A 335 12.69 -0.25 15.08
N VAL A 336 13.70 0.58 14.84
CA VAL A 336 13.59 2.05 14.86
C VAL A 336 13.80 2.55 13.43
N PHE A 337 12.90 3.39 12.95
CA PHE A 337 12.99 3.99 11.63
C PHE A 337 13.42 5.45 11.77
N GLY A 338 14.73 5.68 11.83
CA GLY A 338 15.33 7.02 12.01
C GLY A 338 14.81 8.12 11.06
N PRO A 339 14.54 7.83 9.77
CA PRO A 339 13.98 8.83 8.85
C PRO A 339 12.51 9.20 9.09
N LEU A 340 11.76 8.45 9.90
CA LEU A 340 10.32 8.60 10.04
C LEU A 340 9.97 9.22 11.39
N ALA A 341 9.04 10.18 11.41
CA ALA A 341 8.45 10.74 12.61
C ALA A 341 7.08 10.11 12.88
N ARG A 342 6.79 9.86 14.16
CA ARG A 342 5.50 9.34 14.60
C ARG A 342 4.57 10.42 15.12
N PHE A 343 3.28 10.23 14.88
CA PHE A 343 2.24 10.99 15.56
C PHE A 343 2.26 10.71 17.06
N LYS A 344 1.92 11.72 17.84
CA LYS A 344 1.67 11.63 19.27
C LYS A 344 0.18 11.37 19.48
N PHE A 345 -0.28 10.13 19.35
CA PHE A 345 -1.71 9.79 19.51
C PHE A 345 -2.17 9.82 20.97
N TYR A 346 -1.25 9.64 21.92
CA TYR A 346 -1.55 9.66 23.35
C TYR A 346 -0.58 10.59 24.09
N GLU A 347 -1.05 11.15 25.19
CA GLU A 347 -0.18 11.84 26.14
C GLU A 347 0.77 10.85 26.84
N SER A 348 1.85 11.34 27.43
CA SER A 348 2.79 10.49 28.18
C SER A 348 2.53 10.56 29.67
N LYS A 349 2.64 9.42 30.37
CA LYS A 349 2.56 9.38 31.84
C LYS A 349 3.76 10.10 32.45
N HIS A 350 3.50 10.80 33.56
CA HIS A 350 4.54 11.44 34.38
C HIS A 350 5.55 12.27 33.57
N ASN A 351 5.08 13.00 32.55
CA ASN A 351 5.92 13.81 31.66
C ASN A 351 7.01 13.00 30.94
N ASN A 352 6.67 11.79 30.50
CA ASN A 352 7.50 10.87 29.72
C ASN A 352 8.80 10.40 30.41
N ARG A 353 8.88 10.46 31.75
CA ARG A 353 10.09 10.04 32.50
C ARG A 353 10.49 8.57 32.28
N ASN A 354 9.50 7.70 32.08
CA ASN A 354 9.70 6.26 31.93
C ASN A 354 9.32 5.74 30.53
N TRP A 355 9.14 6.64 29.55
CA TRP A 355 8.71 6.29 28.18
C TRP A 355 7.30 5.67 28.06
N GLU A 356 6.45 5.84 29.07
CA GLU A 356 5.10 5.26 29.10
C GLU A 356 4.05 6.21 28.50
N LEU A 357 3.16 5.66 27.66
CA LEU A 357 1.98 6.36 27.15
C LEU A 357 0.81 6.25 28.13
N ASP A 358 -0.03 7.27 28.15
CA ASP A 358 -1.28 7.33 28.89
C ASP A 358 -2.46 7.09 27.94
N PHE A 359 -2.85 5.83 27.78
CA PHE A 359 -3.95 5.43 26.89
C PHE A 359 -5.32 5.98 27.32
N ASP A 360 -5.45 6.46 28.55
CA ASP A 360 -6.66 7.14 29.05
C ASP A 360 -6.69 8.64 28.65
N GLN A 361 -5.58 9.16 28.11
CA GLN A 361 -5.42 10.56 27.70
C GLN A 361 -5.04 10.66 26.20
N PRO A 362 -6.00 10.41 25.28
CA PRO A 362 -5.74 10.56 23.85
C PRO A 362 -5.48 12.03 23.48
N ASN A 363 -4.47 12.26 22.64
CA ASN A 363 -4.21 13.56 22.02
C ASN A 363 -5.19 13.77 20.86
N ARG A 364 -6.44 14.11 21.19
CA ARG A 364 -7.57 14.24 20.24
C ARG A 364 -7.23 15.04 18.97
N PRO A 365 -6.52 16.19 19.04
CA PRO A 365 -6.08 16.90 17.84
C PRO A 365 -5.30 16.05 16.83
N ALA A 366 -4.44 15.12 17.28
CA ALA A 366 -3.67 14.26 16.37
C ALA A 366 -4.56 13.24 15.65
N TRP A 367 -5.51 12.65 16.38
CA TRP A 367 -6.52 11.74 15.82
C TRP A 367 -7.42 12.45 14.80
N GLU A 368 -7.96 13.60 15.18
CA GLU A 368 -8.84 14.38 14.30
C GLU A 368 -8.11 14.86 13.04
N TYR A 369 -6.84 15.27 13.18
CA TYR A 369 -6.02 15.71 12.06
C TYR A 369 -5.86 14.60 11.01
N ILE A 370 -5.42 13.40 11.39
CA ILE A 370 -5.18 12.32 10.43
C ILE A 370 -6.49 11.83 9.79
N CYS A 371 -7.57 11.68 10.58
CA CYS A 371 -8.89 11.32 10.06
C CYS A 371 -9.40 12.32 9.02
N ARG A 372 -9.29 13.62 9.32
CA ARG A 372 -9.70 14.69 8.40
C ARG A 372 -8.87 14.67 7.12
N LYS A 373 -7.55 14.55 7.20
CA LYS A 373 -6.66 14.59 6.03
C LYS A 373 -6.89 13.40 5.09
N VAL A 374 -7.06 12.20 5.64
CA VAL A 374 -7.39 11.03 4.81
C VAL A 374 -8.77 11.17 4.18
N TYR A 375 -9.77 11.69 4.92
CA TYR A 375 -11.08 11.98 4.36
C TYR A 375 -11.04 13.04 3.26
N ASP A 376 -10.24 14.11 3.42
CA ASP A 376 -10.07 15.13 2.39
C ASP A 376 -9.51 14.52 1.09
N CYS A 377 -8.53 13.62 1.20
CA CYS A 377 -8.02 12.86 0.06
C CYS A 377 -9.09 11.95 -0.56
N GLN A 378 -9.79 11.18 0.28
CA GLN A 378 -10.87 10.29 -0.16
C GLN A 378 -11.94 11.07 -0.92
N ARG A 379 -12.38 12.21 -0.39
CA ARG A 379 -13.40 13.06 -1.02
C ARG A 379 -12.90 13.70 -2.32
N ALA A 380 -11.64 14.14 -2.36
CA ALA A 380 -11.07 14.78 -3.54
C ALA A 380 -10.97 13.79 -4.72
N TYR A 381 -10.48 12.58 -4.48
CA TYR A 381 -10.14 11.62 -5.54
C TYR A 381 -11.08 10.44 -5.66
N ASN A 382 -11.99 10.26 -4.70
CA ASN A 382 -12.99 9.19 -4.62
C ASN A 382 -12.38 7.80 -4.37
N PHE A 383 -11.37 7.67 -3.50
CA PHE A 383 -10.85 6.35 -3.11
C PHE A 383 -11.90 5.48 -2.40
N ASP A 384 -11.83 4.16 -2.62
CA ASP A 384 -12.80 3.17 -2.15
C ASP A 384 -12.36 2.42 -0.90
N PHE A 385 -11.06 2.30 -0.71
CA PHE A 385 -10.49 1.64 0.46
C PHE A 385 -9.14 2.26 0.82
N MET A 386 -8.65 1.93 2.00
CA MET A 386 -7.27 2.16 2.38
C MET A 386 -6.53 0.84 2.54
N ARG A 387 -5.26 0.85 2.14
CA ARG A 387 -4.27 -0.08 2.68
C ARG A 387 -3.62 0.63 3.87
N GLY A 388 -3.81 0.13 5.09
CA GLY A 388 -3.22 0.73 6.27
C GLY A 388 -1.83 0.16 6.52
N ASP A 389 -0.81 1.00 6.39
CA ASP A 389 0.60 0.66 6.65
C ASP A 389 0.83 0.43 8.14
N MET A 390 1.65 -0.59 8.46
CA MET A 390 1.96 -1.00 9.83
C MET A 390 0.70 -1.06 10.71
N ALA A 391 -0.20 -2.01 10.46
CA ALA A 391 -1.46 -2.14 11.20
C ALA A 391 -1.30 -2.62 12.67
N HIS A 392 -0.25 -2.16 13.35
CA HIS A 392 0.15 -2.45 14.73
C HIS A 392 0.87 -1.22 15.33
N VAL A 393 0.40 0.00 15.03
CA VAL A 393 1.04 1.25 15.51
C VAL A 393 0.62 1.57 16.93
N GLN A 394 1.61 1.76 17.82
CA GLN A 394 1.42 2.21 19.21
C GLN A 394 0.40 1.36 20.01
N MET A 395 0.45 0.05 19.83
CA MET A 395 -0.41 -0.88 20.56
C MET A 395 -0.23 -0.77 22.08
N GLN A 396 -1.31 -1.02 22.80
CA GLN A 396 -1.30 -1.05 24.26
C GLN A 396 -0.51 -2.27 24.76
N PRO A 397 0.40 -2.13 25.76
CA PRO A 397 1.14 -3.27 26.32
C PRO A 397 0.27 -4.39 26.89
N GLY A 398 -0.98 -4.08 27.26
CA GLY A 398 -1.97 -5.07 27.71
C GLY A 398 -2.61 -5.88 26.57
N GLY A 399 -2.24 -5.63 25.31
CA GLY A 399 -2.83 -6.27 24.14
C GLY A 399 -4.14 -5.59 23.69
N VAL A 400 -5.05 -6.39 23.13
CA VAL A 400 -6.35 -5.93 22.64
C VAL A 400 -7.28 -5.64 23.83
N PRO A 401 -7.88 -4.43 23.94
CA PRO A 401 -8.81 -4.09 25.01
C PRO A 401 -10.05 -4.98 25.01
N THR A 402 -10.55 -5.33 26.20
CA THR A 402 -11.73 -6.20 26.36
C THR A 402 -13.04 -5.52 25.94
N GLU A 403 -13.10 -4.19 25.96
CA GLU A 403 -14.25 -3.40 25.51
C GLU A 403 -13.81 -2.44 24.39
N ILE A 404 -14.17 -2.77 23.15
CA ILE A 404 -14.00 -1.89 21.98
C ILE A 404 -15.35 -1.31 21.53
N ASP A 405 -16.46 -1.67 22.20
CA ASP A 405 -17.80 -1.30 21.75
C ASP A 405 -18.20 0.15 22.10
N ASN A 406 -18.54 0.90 21.04
CA ASN A 406 -19.47 2.05 20.97
C ASN A 406 -19.31 3.25 21.93
N GLY A 407 -18.28 3.28 22.78
CA GLY A 407 -17.92 4.44 23.61
C GLY A 407 -16.89 5.37 22.95
N PRO A 408 -16.64 6.59 23.49
CA PRO A 408 -15.57 7.47 23.01
C PRO A 408 -14.16 6.85 23.09
N ALA A 409 -13.99 5.79 23.90
CA ALA A 409 -12.76 5.03 24.04
C ALA A 409 -12.44 4.18 22.79
N SER A 410 -13.45 3.71 22.03
CA SER A 410 -13.23 2.89 20.83
C SER A 410 -12.58 3.67 19.68
N ARG A 411 -12.85 4.98 19.60
CA ARG A 411 -12.27 5.88 18.58
C ARG A 411 -10.77 6.11 18.76
N HIS A 412 -10.23 5.79 19.93
CA HIS A 412 -8.83 6.03 20.28
C HIS A 412 -8.17 4.73 20.71
N TYR A 413 -8.45 3.64 20.00
CA TYR A 413 -7.73 2.38 20.14
C TYR A 413 -6.64 2.28 19.07
N ASP A 414 -7.03 2.43 17.80
CA ASP A 414 -6.16 2.29 16.63
C ASP A 414 -6.46 3.39 15.59
N PRO A 415 -5.43 4.09 15.06
CA PRO A 415 -5.63 5.21 14.12
C PRO A 415 -6.26 4.78 12.80
N LEU A 416 -6.00 3.57 12.31
CA LEU A 416 -6.56 3.08 11.05
C LEU A 416 -8.06 2.78 11.24
N LEU A 417 -8.45 2.14 12.35
CA LEU A 417 -9.89 2.01 12.71
C LEU A 417 -10.59 3.38 12.74
N ALA A 418 -9.97 4.36 13.42
CA ALA A 418 -10.54 5.70 13.54
C ALA A 418 -10.75 6.37 12.17
N ILE A 419 -9.77 6.24 11.26
CA ILE A 419 -9.85 6.74 9.88
C ILE A 419 -11.01 6.06 9.11
N LYS A 420 -11.08 4.72 9.12
CA LYS A 420 -12.16 3.97 8.45
C LYS A 420 -13.53 4.47 8.91
N LYS A 421 -13.73 4.51 10.24
CA LYS A 421 -15.00 4.94 10.84
C LYS A 421 -15.33 6.39 10.55
N TYR A 422 -14.33 7.26 10.55
CA TYR A 422 -14.52 8.66 10.21
C TYR A 422 -15.02 8.81 8.77
N VAL A 423 -14.37 8.18 7.79
CA VAL A 423 -14.78 8.22 6.38
C VAL A 423 -16.18 7.65 6.17
N GLN A 424 -16.48 6.49 6.78
CA GLN A 424 -17.81 5.88 6.70
C GLN A 424 -18.90 6.79 7.26
N ALA A 425 -18.63 7.46 8.39
CA ALA A 425 -19.56 8.42 9.00
C ALA A 425 -19.83 9.67 8.14
N GLN A 426 -18.96 9.98 7.16
CA GLN A 426 -19.17 11.07 6.20
C GLN A 426 -20.01 10.66 4.96
N GLY A 427 -20.62 9.47 4.98
CA GLY A 427 -21.53 9.02 3.92
C GLY A 427 -20.89 8.09 2.88
N VAL A 428 -19.75 7.49 3.20
CA VAL A 428 -19.07 6.48 2.36
C VAL A 428 -19.05 5.14 3.10
N PRO A 429 -20.23 4.52 3.38
CA PRO A 429 -20.31 3.36 4.26
C PRO A 429 -19.56 2.13 3.71
N TYR A 430 -19.35 2.08 2.40
CA TYR A 430 -18.58 1.04 1.71
C TYR A 430 -17.05 1.20 1.82
N TYR A 431 -16.55 2.28 2.42
CA TYR A 431 -15.11 2.51 2.52
C TYR A 431 -14.42 1.41 3.33
N ALA A 432 -13.51 0.68 2.69
CA ALA A 432 -12.93 -0.55 3.23
C ALA A 432 -11.49 -0.42 3.71
N PHE A 433 -11.03 -1.40 4.48
CA PHE A 433 -9.73 -1.43 5.13
C PHE A 433 -8.98 -2.75 4.86
N PHE A 434 -7.89 -2.62 4.11
CA PHE A 434 -6.88 -3.64 3.91
C PHE A 434 -5.70 -3.42 4.87
N ALA A 435 -5.53 -4.27 5.87
CA ALA A 435 -4.47 -4.15 6.86
C ALA A 435 -3.14 -4.72 6.34
N GLU A 436 -2.06 -3.94 6.43
CA GLU A 436 -0.71 -4.50 6.31
C GLU A 436 -0.31 -5.17 7.63
N THR A 437 -0.48 -6.48 7.67
CA THR A 437 0.21 -7.31 8.65
C THR A 437 0.50 -8.71 8.10
N PHE A 438 1.25 -9.52 8.85
CA PHE A 438 1.85 -10.78 8.44
C PHE A 438 1.33 -12.00 9.24
N LEU A 439 0.29 -11.85 10.06
CA LEU A 439 -0.30 -12.94 10.85
C LEU A 439 0.75 -13.63 11.75
N ALA A 440 1.61 -12.81 12.34
CA ALA A 440 2.67 -13.20 13.25
C ALA A 440 2.10 -13.79 14.56
N PRO A 441 2.90 -14.62 15.25
CA PRO A 441 2.54 -15.09 16.58
C PRO A 441 2.30 -13.93 17.57
N PRO A 442 1.54 -14.19 18.66
CA PRO A 442 1.34 -13.20 19.71
C PRO A 442 2.64 -12.58 20.21
N ASP A 443 2.58 -11.29 20.55
CA ASP A 443 3.70 -10.52 21.11
C ASP A 443 4.95 -10.42 20.21
N THR A 444 4.85 -10.77 18.92
CA THR A 444 6.00 -10.73 18.00
C THR A 444 6.08 -9.44 17.18
N MET A 445 5.00 -9.08 16.49
CA MET A 445 4.92 -7.84 15.68
C MET A 445 4.16 -6.72 16.39
N GLY A 446 3.32 -7.07 17.35
CA GLY A 446 2.54 -6.18 18.19
C GLY A 446 2.22 -6.85 19.52
N TYR A 447 1.71 -6.08 20.49
CA TYR A 447 1.32 -6.64 21.78
C TYR A 447 0.00 -7.41 21.67
N GLY A 448 -0.06 -8.59 22.29
CA GLY A 448 -1.24 -9.45 22.29
C GLY A 448 -1.39 -10.29 21.02
N ASN A 449 -2.59 -10.84 20.81
CA ASN A 449 -2.92 -11.68 19.67
C ASN A 449 -3.29 -10.83 18.45
N GLU A 450 -2.65 -11.10 17.32
CA GLU A 450 -2.85 -10.34 16.08
C GLU A 450 -4.22 -10.57 15.43
N LEU A 451 -4.78 -11.78 15.51
CA LEU A 451 -6.11 -12.06 14.95
C LEU A 451 -7.19 -11.28 15.71
N ASP A 452 -7.09 -11.27 17.04
CA ASP A 452 -7.97 -10.47 17.90
C ASP A 452 -7.83 -8.98 17.60
N HIS A 453 -6.61 -8.51 17.32
CA HIS A 453 -6.36 -7.12 16.94
C HIS A 453 -7.01 -6.77 15.60
N LEU A 454 -6.88 -7.62 14.58
CA LEU A 454 -7.49 -7.41 13.27
C LEU A 454 -9.03 -7.35 13.34
N ASP A 455 -9.64 -8.19 14.16
CA ASP A 455 -11.08 -8.13 14.44
C ASP A 455 -11.46 -6.83 15.16
N ALA A 456 -10.65 -6.41 16.13
CA ALA A 456 -10.84 -5.20 16.92
C ALA A 456 -10.78 -3.91 16.10
N ILE A 457 -9.83 -3.82 15.15
CA ILE A 457 -9.69 -2.65 14.27
C ILE A 457 -10.63 -2.70 13.05
N GLU A 458 -11.49 -3.72 13.00
CA GLU A 458 -12.42 -3.97 11.91
C GLU A 458 -11.72 -3.95 10.54
N ALA A 459 -10.56 -4.61 10.43
CA ALA A 459 -9.96 -4.88 9.15
C ALA A 459 -10.94 -5.73 8.31
N ASP A 460 -11.19 -5.35 7.07
CA ASP A 460 -11.98 -6.20 6.18
C ASP A 460 -11.09 -7.31 5.64
N SER A 461 -9.86 -6.96 5.28
CA SER A 461 -8.91 -7.87 4.65
C SER A 461 -7.50 -7.62 5.20
N THR A 462 -6.63 -8.62 5.18
CA THR A 462 -5.23 -8.48 5.65
C THR A 462 -4.25 -9.08 4.66
N LEU A 463 -3.05 -8.49 4.56
CA LEU A 463 -2.02 -8.87 3.59
C LEU A 463 -1.51 -10.30 3.83
N GLY A 464 -1.20 -10.62 5.09
CA GLY A 464 -0.63 -11.90 5.48
C GLY A 464 0.80 -12.14 4.96
N ASP A 465 1.29 -13.38 5.05
CA ASP A 465 2.67 -13.80 4.85
C ASP A 465 2.89 -14.94 3.83
N LEU A 466 1.85 -15.46 3.15
CA LEU A 466 2.00 -16.53 2.14
C LEU A 466 3.02 -16.19 1.03
N GLN A 467 3.19 -14.91 0.68
CA GLN A 467 4.20 -14.44 -0.28
C GLN A 467 5.65 -14.61 0.20
N SER A 468 5.86 -14.95 1.47
CA SER A 468 7.16 -15.18 2.12
C SER A 468 7.38 -16.65 2.51
N LEU A 469 6.62 -17.59 1.91
CA LEU A 469 6.73 -19.03 2.16
C LEU A 469 6.89 -19.80 0.85
N VAL A 470 7.69 -20.87 0.82
CA VAL A 470 7.88 -21.68 -0.40
C VAL A 470 6.66 -22.57 -0.62
N VAL A 471 6.04 -22.51 -1.81
CA VAL A 471 4.88 -23.35 -2.15
C VAL A 471 5.22 -24.83 -1.98
N GLY A 472 4.33 -25.58 -1.32
CA GLY A 472 4.51 -27.01 -1.08
C GLY A 472 5.34 -27.37 0.16
N SER A 473 5.99 -26.39 0.81
CA SER A 473 6.59 -26.57 2.13
C SER A 473 5.52 -26.87 3.20
N THR A 474 5.95 -27.45 4.33
CA THR A 474 5.06 -27.73 5.46
C THR A 474 4.47 -26.43 6.02
N GLU A 475 5.31 -25.40 6.12
CA GLU A 475 4.95 -24.07 6.61
C GLU A 475 3.89 -23.44 5.71
N PHE A 476 4.08 -23.48 4.39
CA PHE A 476 3.08 -22.96 3.44
C PHE A 476 1.74 -23.67 3.58
N LYS A 477 1.74 -25.01 3.69
CA LYS A 477 0.50 -25.80 3.81
C LYS A 477 -0.25 -25.49 5.10
N HIS A 478 0.47 -25.40 6.23
CA HIS A 478 -0.12 -25.04 7.51
C HIS A 478 -0.68 -23.62 7.51
N GLN A 479 0.08 -22.67 6.97
CA GLN A 479 -0.35 -21.27 6.91
C GLN A 479 -1.57 -21.11 6.01
N PHE A 480 -1.59 -21.78 4.84
CA PHE A 480 -2.74 -21.75 3.94
C PHE A 480 -3.98 -22.43 4.55
N ALA A 481 -3.82 -23.51 5.30
CA ALA A 481 -4.90 -24.11 6.08
C ALA A 481 -5.50 -23.11 7.07
N SER A 482 -4.62 -22.42 7.80
CA SER A 482 -4.99 -21.42 8.80
C SER A 482 -5.73 -20.25 8.17
N TYR A 483 -5.31 -19.79 6.99
CA TYR A 483 -6.00 -18.71 6.27
C TYR A 483 -7.45 -19.06 5.95
N TYR A 484 -7.68 -20.28 5.48
CA TYR A 484 -9.02 -20.76 5.15
C TYR A 484 -9.92 -20.84 6.40
N GLU A 485 -9.36 -21.25 7.53
CA GLU A 485 -10.02 -21.26 8.84
C GLU A 485 -10.31 -19.82 9.32
N TYR A 486 -9.32 -18.93 9.25
CA TYR A 486 -9.46 -17.54 9.71
C TYR A 486 -10.53 -16.79 8.93
N ALA A 487 -10.59 -16.95 7.61
CA ALA A 487 -11.64 -16.34 6.78
C ALA A 487 -13.07 -16.73 7.19
N ARG A 488 -13.25 -17.84 7.91
CA ARG A 488 -14.56 -18.37 8.37
C ARG A 488 -14.84 -18.08 9.84
N THR A 489 -13.81 -17.91 10.64
CA THR A 489 -13.91 -17.77 12.11
C THR A 489 -13.74 -16.33 12.58
N HIS A 490 -13.10 -15.48 11.78
CA HIS A 490 -12.84 -14.07 12.07
C HIS A 490 -13.63 -13.11 11.16
N ARG A 491 -13.72 -11.85 11.56
CA ARG A 491 -14.42 -10.77 10.83
C ARG A 491 -13.62 -10.23 9.66
N PHE A 492 -12.32 -10.45 9.61
CA PHE A 492 -11.47 -10.14 8.45
C PHE A 492 -11.27 -11.37 7.54
N ALA A 493 -10.62 -11.18 6.39
CA ALA A 493 -10.18 -12.25 5.49
C ALA A 493 -8.69 -12.10 5.12
N PRO A 494 -7.86 -13.13 5.32
CA PRO A 494 -6.49 -13.13 4.79
C PRO A 494 -6.47 -13.15 3.27
N ASN A 495 -5.65 -12.30 2.65
CA ASN A 495 -5.42 -12.35 1.20
C ASN A 495 -4.58 -13.56 0.85
N PHE A 496 -4.98 -14.28 -0.20
CA PHE A 496 -4.07 -15.14 -0.92
C PHE A 496 -3.07 -14.27 -1.69
N THR A 497 -2.08 -13.75 -0.99
CA THR A 497 -1.09 -12.85 -1.55
C THR A 497 -0.08 -13.64 -2.38
N VAL A 498 -0.08 -13.37 -3.69
CA VAL A 498 0.85 -13.97 -4.65
C VAL A 498 2.22 -13.36 -4.46
N MET A 499 2.33 -12.05 -4.62
CA MET A 499 3.52 -11.23 -4.48
C MET A 499 3.08 -9.80 -4.18
N THR A 500 3.89 -9.02 -3.48
CA THR A 500 3.63 -7.59 -3.31
C THR A 500 4.70 -6.76 -4.00
N ALA A 501 4.33 -5.60 -4.55
CA ALA A 501 5.28 -4.68 -5.17
C ALA A 501 6.32 -4.14 -4.15
N ASP A 502 5.97 -4.11 -2.86
CA ASP A 502 6.87 -3.70 -1.78
C ASP A 502 7.73 -4.85 -1.20
N LYS A 503 7.54 -6.12 -1.61
CA LYS A 503 8.40 -7.26 -1.25
C LYS A 503 9.02 -7.97 -2.45
N ASP A 504 8.77 -7.48 -3.66
CA ASP A 504 9.53 -7.87 -4.83
C ASP A 504 10.95 -7.30 -4.71
N ASP A 505 11.81 -8.09 -4.07
CA ASP A 505 13.15 -7.76 -3.60
C ASP A 505 14.02 -9.02 -3.65
N PRO A 506 15.33 -8.91 -3.93
CA PRO A 506 16.22 -10.06 -4.10
C PRO A 506 16.17 -11.08 -2.94
N ARG A 507 15.90 -10.63 -1.72
CA ARG A 507 15.82 -11.49 -0.52
C ARG A 507 14.66 -12.48 -0.59
N PHE A 508 13.65 -12.20 -1.41
CA PHE A 508 12.43 -12.98 -1.55
C PHE A 508 12.42 -13.89 -2.79
N ASP A 509 13.42 -13.82 -3.68
CA ASP A 509 13.46 -14.61 -4.91
C ASP A 509 13.23 -16.11 -4.69
N LYS A 510 13.78 -16.65 -3.60
CA LYS A 510 13.63 -18.08 -3.24
C LYS A 510 12.17 -18.55 -3.15
N PHE A 511 11.22 -17.65 -2.86
CA PHE A 511 9.79 -17.97 -2.73
C PHE A 511 9.06 -18.05 -4.07
N TYR A 512 9.70 -17.60 -5.15
CA TYR A 512 9.15 -17.48 -6.50
C TYR A 512 9.87 -18.33 -7.54
N ARG A 513 10.85 -19.15 -7.14
CA ARG A 513 11.52 -20.11 -8.04
C ARG A 513 10.65 -21.29 -8.44
N THR A 514 9.59 -21.56 -7.67
CA THR A 514 8.62 -22.63 -7.95
C THR A 514 7.22 -22.20 -7.51
N GLY A 515 6.19 -22.86 -8.05
CA GLY A 515 4.80 -22.67 -7.59
C GLY A 515 4.12 -21.36 -8.03
N ASN A 516 4.71 -20.56 -8.93
CA ASN A 516 4.11 -19.29 -9.38
C ASN A 516 2.73 -19.48 -10.02
N LEU A 517 2.55 -20.50 -10.87
CA LEU A 517 1.26 -20.80 -11.48
C LEU A 517 0.25 -21.33 -10.46
N PHE A 518 0.70 -22.14 -9.49
CA PHE A 518 -0.14 -22.54 -8.36
C PHE A 518 -0.66 -21.32 -7.60
N ARG A 519 0.22 -20.36 -7.28
CA ARG A 519 -0.17 -19.13 -6.56
C ARG A 519 -1.22 -18.36 -7.34
N TYR A 520 -0.94 -18.07 -8.61
CA TYR A 520 -1.83 -17.26 -9.42
C TYR A 520 -3.18 -17.94 -9.69
N PHE A 521 -3.16 -19.23 -10.03
CA PHE A 521 -4.37 -20.02 -10.25
C PHE A 521 -5.25 -20.08 -8.99
N THR A 522 -4.63 -20.35 -7.84
CA THR A 522 -5.36 -20.46 -6.56
C THR A 522 -5.89 -19.10 -6.12
N ALA A 523 -5.09 -18.03 -6.24
CA ALA A 523 -5.50 -16.66 -5.96
C ALA A 523 -6.74 -16.24 -6.77
N LEU A 524 -6.81 -16.67 -8.03
CA LEU A 524 -7.91 -16.30 -8.92
C LEU A 524 -9.16 -17.14 -8.71
N PHE A 525 -9.03 -18.46 -8.52
CA PHE A 525 -10.16 -19.40 -8.51
C PHE A 525 -10.67 -19.79 -7.12
N LEU A 526 -10.02 -19.38 -6.03
CA LEU A 526 -10.64 -19.37 -4.69
C LEU A 526 -11.54 -18.13 -4.56
N ALA A 527 -12.68 -18.17 -5.22
CA ALA A 527 -13.55 -17.01 -5.40
C ALA A 527 -14.25 -16.49 -4.11
N ASP A 528 -14.11 -17.21 -2.99
CA ASP A 528 -14.56 -16.79 -1.66
C ASP A 528 -13.44 -16.25 -0.75
N MET A 529 -12.22 -16.13 -1.25
CA MET A 529 -11.08 -15.52 -0.57
C MET A 529 -10.56 -14.32 -1.37
N PRO A 530 -10.10 -13.25 -0.71
CA PRO A 530 -9.49 -12.13 -1.41
C PRO A 530 -8.07 -12.50 -1.85
N SER A 531 -7.52 -11.80 -2.84
CA SER A 531 -6.15 -12.01 -3.29
C SER A 531 -5.41 -10.71 -3.58
N TYR A 532 -4.09 -10.77 -3.58
CA TYR A 532 -3.23 -9.63 -3.89
C TYR A 532 -2.08 -10.05 -4.81
N VAL A 533 -1.91 -9.32 -5.92
CA VAL A 533 -0.84 -9.54 -6.89
C VAL A 533 -0.09 -8.24 -7.15
N GLY A 534 1.22 -8.23 -6.98
CA GLY A 534 2.07 -7.10 -7.34
C GLY A 534 2.16 -6.95 -8.86
N LEU A 535 2.21 -5.71 -9.33
CA LEU A 535 2.41 -5.37 -10.73
C LEU A 535 3.59 -6.15 -11.34
N GLY A 536 3.39 -6.64 -12.56
CA GLY A 536 4.43 -7.30 -13.35
C GLY A 536 4.72 -8.74 -12.96
N PHE A 537 3.99 -9.32 -12.00
CA PHE A 537 4.13 -10.73 -11.65
C PHE A 537 4.01 -11.64 -12.88
N GLU A 538 3.16 -11.32 -13.86
CA GLU A 538 2.96 -12.15 -15.05
C GLU A 538 4.20 -12.32 -15.94
N VAL A 539 5.15 -11.39 -15.88
CA VAL A 539 6.39 -11.42 -16.67
C VAL A 539 7.63 -11.55 -15.80
N ARG A 540 7.48 -11.60 -14.47
CA ARG A 540 8.58 -11.63 -13.51
C ARG A 540 9.56 -12.76 -13.83
N ASN A 541 10.83 -12.42 -13.84
CA ASN A 541 11.92 -13.37 -13.95
C ASN A 541 11.95 -14.31 -12.74
N LEU A 542 12.48 -15.52 -12.96
CA LEU A 542 12.58 -16.54 -11.90
C LEU A 542 13.66 -16.21 -10.86
N HIS A 543 14.71 -15.50 -11.27
CA HIS A 543 15.88 -15.13 -10.47
C HIS A 543 16.50 -16.32 -9.70
N GLU A 544 17.07 -17.27 -10.45
CA GLU A 544 17.92 -18.32 -9.86
C GLU A 544 19.14 -17.74 -9.14
N THR A 545 19.66 -16.64 -9.70
CA THR A 545 20.59 -15.71 -9.07
C THR A 545 19.92 -14.34 -8.98
N ARG A 546 20.40 -13.50 -8.06
CA ARG A 546 19.96 -12.11 -7.94
C ARG A 546 20.04 -11.39 -9.30
N GLY A 547 18.90 -10.91 -9.80
CA GLY A 547 18.79 -10.00 -10.94
C GLY A 547 19.34 -8.60 -10.65
N ALA A 548 19.31 -7.71 -11.64
CA ALA A 548 19.67 -6.30 -11.46
C ALA A 548 18.67 -5.59 -10.53
N ASN A 549 19.09 -4.52 -9.85
CA ASN A 549 18.21 -3.80 -8.92
C ASN A 549 16.98 -3.21 -9.63
N GLU A 550 17.14 -2.83 -10.89
CA GLU A 550 16.07 -2.31 -11.74
C GLU A 550 14.96 -3.33 -12.07
N GLU A 551 15.19 -4.62 -11.83
CA GLU A 551 14.21 -5.69 -12.03
C GLU A 551 13.25 -5.87 -10.83
N TYR A 552 13.46 -5.13 -9.73
CA TYR A 552 12.70 -5.28 -8.48
C TYR A 552 11.87 -4.04 -8.18
N SER A 553 10.55 -4.19 -8.17
CA SER A 553 9.64 -3.06 -7.96
C SER A 553 9.77 -2.41 -6.57
N LYS A 554 10.22 -3.15 -5.55
CA LYS A 554 10.47 -2.60 -4.21
C LYS A 554 11.57 -1.55 -4.23
N LEU A 555 12.60 -1.71 -5.07
CA LEU A 555 13.74 -0.80 -5.08
C LEU A 555 13.38 0.58 -5.66
N TYR A 556 12.22 0.70 -6.33
CA TYR A 556 11.62 1.97 -6.73
C TYR A 556 10.68 2.58 -5.68
N VAL A 557 10.42 1.91 -4.55
CA VAL A 557 9.75 2.56 -3.41
C VAL A 557 10.66 3.63 -2.81
N PHE A 558 11.98 3.40 -2.91
CA PHE A 558 13.02 4.34 -2.51
C PHE A 558 13.62 4.98 -3.75
N ARG A 559 14.24 6.15 -3.56
CA ARG A 559 15.12 6.74 -4.58
C ARG A 559 16.51 6.84 -3.97
N ILE A 560 17.28 5.78 -4.14
CA ILE A 560 18.65 5.69 -3.64
C ILE A 560 19.58 5.79 -4.85
N GLU A 561 20.32 6.90 -4.91
CA GLU A 561 21.31 7.20 -5.96
C GLU A 561 22.75 7.08 -5.43
N ASP A 562 22.93 6.54 -4.22
CA ASP A 562 24.23 6.39 -3.56
C ASP A 562 24.86 5.02 -3.87
N ASP A 563 25.90 5.02 -4.70
CA ASP A 563 26.66 3.82 -5.11
C ASP A 563 27.30 3.05 -3.94
N ARG A 564 27.42 3.68 -2.76
CA ARG A 564 27.88 2.99 -1.55
C ARG A 564 26.82 2.04 -0.98
N GLN A 565 25.59 2.08 -1.49
CA GLN A 565 24.50 1.15 -1.17
C GLN A 565 24.19 0.24 -2.38
N PRO A 566 25.12 -0.63 -2.80
CA PRO A 566 24.99 -1.43 -4.02
C PRO A 566 23.76 -2.35 -4.01
N ASP A 567 23.26 -2.70 -2.82
CA ASP A 567 22.08 -3.55 -2.67
C ASP A 567 20.74 -2.84 -2.92
N LYS A 568 20.75 -1.52 -3.06
CA LYS A 568 19.53 -0.69 -3.12
C LYS A 568 19.55 0.39 -4.20
N VAL A 569 20.74 0.77 -4.69
CA VAL A 569 20.91 1.82 -5.70
C VAL A 569 20.29 1.38 -7.04
N THR A 570 19.65 2.32 -7.75
CA THR A 570 19.10 2.11 -9.10
C THR A 570 19.58 3.20 -10.03
N HIS A 571 19.92 2.86 -11.27
CA HIS A 571 20.50 3.78 -12.27
C HIS A 571 19.60 4.09 -13.45
N GLY A 572 18.49 3.38 -13.59
CA GLY A 572 17.62 3.46 -14.76
C GLY A 572 16.15 3.32 -14.42
N PRO A 573 15.29 3.26 -15.45
CA PRO A 573 13.88 2.91 -15.28
C PRO A 573 13.72 1.42 -14.93
N PHE A 574 12.56 1.07 -14.40
CA PHE A 574 12.20 -0.31 -14.08
C PHE A 574 12.32 -1.21 -15.32
N ILE A 575 12.94 -2.37 -15.14
CA ILE A 575 13.14 -3.37 -16.19
C ILE A 575 12.11 -4.49 -15.99
N TRP A 576 11.20 -4.61 -16.94
CA TRP A 576 10.23 -5.69 -16.96
C TRP A 576 10.91 -7.04 -17.19
N GLY A 577 10.44 -8.06 -16.46
CA GLY A 577 10.93 -9.42 -16.62
C GLY A 577 10.68 -9.98 -18.02
N GLN A 578 11.41 -11.04 -18.35
CA GLN A 578 11.47 -11.67 -19.67
C GLN A 578 10.82 -13.07 -19.69
N ASN A 579 9.97 -13.38 -18.71
CA ASN A 579 9.40 -14.71 -18.52
C ASN A 579 8.16 -14.95 -19.39
N ALA A 580 8.38 -15.12 -20.70
CA ALA A 580 7.33 -15.40 -21.67
C ALA A 580 6.47 -16.64 -21.34
N PRO A 581 7.05 -17.80 -20.90
CA PRO A 581 6.24 -18.97 -20.55
C PRO A 581 5.25 -18.71 -19.40
N GLN A 582 5.68 -17.95 -18.37
CA GLN A 582 4.80 -17.57 -17.27
C GLN A 582 3.67 -16.65 -17.74
N PHE A 583 3.98 -15.67 -18.60
CA PHE A 583 2.99 -14.77 -19.17
C PHE A 583 1.94 -15.55 -19.99
N GLU A 584 2.37 -16.44 -20.89
CA GLU A 584 1.45 -17.23 -21.70
C GLU A 584 0.54 -18.12 -20.84
N ALA A 585 1.09 -18.77 -19.81
CA ALA A 585 0.31 -19.61 -18.90
C ALA A 585 -0.71 -18.79 -18.10
N ILE A 586 -0.30 -17.64 -17.54
CA ILE A 586 -1.20 -16.72 -16.83
C ILE A 586 -2.27 -16.16 -17.76
N LEU A 587 -1.93 -15.83 -19.01
CA LEU A 587 -2.89 -15.37 -20.00
C LEU A 587 -3.96 -16.44 -20.30
N ARG A 588 -3.57 -17.71 -20.47
CA ARG A 588 -4.53 -18.82 -20.66
C ARG A 588 -5.44 -18.99 -19.44
N ILE A 589 -4.90 -18.86 -18.23
CA ILE A 589 -5.67 -18.85 -16.98
C ILE A 589 -6.68 -17.69 -16.97
N ARG A 590 -6.25 -16.46 -17.27
CA ARG A 590 -7.10 -15.25 -17.33
C ARG A 590 -8.23 -15.41 -18.37
N GLN A 591 -7.90 -15.86 -19.58
CA GLN A 591 -8.88 -16.09 -20.65
C GLN A 591 -9.88 -17.20 -20.31
N PHE A 592 -9.46 -18.22 -19.58
CA PHE A 592 -10.38 -19.23 -19.08
C PHE A 592 -11.30 -18.65 -18.02
N ALA A 593 -10.76 -17.90 -17.06
CA ALA A 593 -11.54 -17.26 -15.99
C ALA A 593 -12.64 -16.36 -16.55
N GLU A 594 -12.36 -15.51 -17.56
CA GLU A 594 -13.37 -14.65 -18.23
C GLU A 594 -14.63 -15.42 -18.67
N ARG A 595 -14.48 -16.69 -19.09
CA ARG A 595 -15.59 -17.49 -19.62
C ARG A 595 -16.51 -18.05 -18.54
N ILE A 596 -16.00 -18.22 -17.32
CA ILE A 596 -16.73 -18.87 -16.22
C ILE A 596 -16.91 -17.95 -15.01
N TRP A 597 -16.35 -16.73 -15.03
CA TRP A 597 -16.28 -15.85 -13.86
C TRP A 597 -17.66 -15.54 -13.27
N SER A 598 -18.65 -15.27 -14.13
CA SER A 598 -20.05 -15.03 -13.71
C SER A 598 -20.65 -16.18 -12.93
N ASP A 599 -20.18 -17.40 -13.18
CA ASP A 599 -20.74 -18.63 -12.60
C ASP A 599 -20.09 -18.97 -11.25
N ILE A 600 -18.89 -18.44 -10.98
CA ILE A 600 -18.07 -18.81 -9.82
C ILE A 600 -17.79 -17.68 -8.85
N VAL A 601 -17.90 -16.42 -9.27
CA VAL A 601 -17.54 -15.26 -8.44
C VAL A 601 -18.33 -15.25 -7.12
N GLY A 602 -17.62 -15.15 -6.00
CA GLY A 602 -18.21 -15.12 -4.66
C GLY A 602 -18.82 -16.44 -4.17
N GLN A 603 -18.66 -17.55 -4.91
CA GLN A 603 -19.17 -18.86 -4.51
C GLN A 603 -18.30 -19.49 -3.42
N GLU A 604 -18.93 -20.00 -2.37
CA GLU A 604 -18.22 -20.58 -1.23
C GLU A 604 -17.47 -21.86 -1.62
N THR A 605 -16.21 -21.96 -1.20
CA THR A 605 -15.32 -23.09 -1.48
C THR A 605 -15.68 -24.32 -0.64
N ARG A 606 -15.84 -25.46 -1.33
CA ARG A 606 -15.93 -26.81 -0.75
C ARG A 606 -14.69 -27.63 -1.13
N TRP A 607 -13.88 -27.98 -0.14
CA TRP A 607 -12.69 -28.82 -0.35
C TRP A 607 -13.05 -30.27 -0.70
N LEU A 608 -12.40 -30.80 -1.73
CA LEU A 608 -12.33 -32.23 -2.04
C LEU A 608 -10.99 -32.81 -1.57
N VAL A 609 -9.93 -32.00 -1.69
CA VAL A 609 -8.60 -32.18 -1.09
C VAL A 609 -8.15 -30.81 -0.58
N GLY A 610 -8.28 -30.57 0.72
CA GLY A 610 -7.92 -29.29 1.33
C GLY A 610 -6.42 -29.16 1.64
N PRO A 611 -5.95 -27.94 1.93
CA PRO A 611 -4.65 -27.73 2.55
C PRO A 611 -4.75 -28.19 4.01
N HIS A 612 -4.64 -29.49 4.31
CA HIS A 612 -4.67 -29.98 5.70
C HIS A 612 -3.26 -30.20 6.28
N PRO A 613 -3.06 -29.98 7.59
CA PRO A 613 -1.81 -30.32 8.26
C PRO A 613 -1.56 -31.83 8.22
N VAL A 614 -0.28 -32.20 8.04
CA VAL A 614 0.25 -33.52 7.61
C VAL A 614 -0.13 -34.73 8.50
N SER A 615 -0.89 -34.55 9.57
CA SER A 615 -1.18 -35.60 10.56
C SER A 615 -2.33 -36.56 10.20
N GLN A 616 -3.09 -36.32 9.13
CA GLN A 616 -4.20 -37.20 8.72
C GLN A 616 -4.02 -37.71 7.28
N LYS A 617 -3.44 -38.92 7.18
CA LYS A 617 -3.24 -39.79 6.01
C LYS A 617 -2.03 -39.49 5.11
N LYS A 618 -1.30 -40.59 4.84
CA LYS A 618 -0.06 -40.78 4.04
C LYS A 618 -0.13 -40.41 2.55
N ILE A 619 -0.96 -39.46 2.14
CA ILE A 619 -0.78 -38.81 0.83
C ILE A 619 -0.14 -37.47 1.16
N GLU A 620 1.18 -37.43 1.06
CA GLU A 620 1.96 -36.20 1.06
C GLU A 620 1.30 -35.23 0.08
N GLY A 621 0.53 -34.26 0.58
CA GLY A 621 -0.35 -33.43 -0.24
C GLY A 621 0.47 -32.56 -1.18
N SER A 622 0.68 -33.03 -2.41
CA SER A 622 1.38 -32.31 -3.48
C SER A 622 0.43 -31.44 -4.29
N TYR A 623 -0.88 -31.49 -4.02
CA TYR A 623 -1.92 -30.74 -4.71
C TYR A 623 -3.14 -30.51 -3.80
N ILE A 624 -3.98 -29.56 -4.21
CA ILE A 624 -5.30 -29.28 -3.62
C ILE A 624 -6.38 -29.45 -4.68
N VAL A 625 -7.61 -29.69 -4.23
CA VAL A 625 -8.78 -29.85 -5.08
C VAL A 625 -10.00 -29.26 -4.39
N TRP A 626 -10.77 -28.45 -5.09
CA TRP A 626 -12.00 -27.87 -4.57
C TRP A 626 -13.10 -27.77 -5.62
N THR A 627 -14.31 -27.58 -5.13
CA THR A 627 -15.51 -27.19 -5.88
C THR A 627 -16.24 -26.14 -5.05
N HIS A 628 -17.48 -25.83 -5.38
CA HIS A 628 -18.28 -24.87 -4.64
C HIS A 628 -19.39 -25.57 -3.85
N VAL A 629 -19.85 -24.93 -2.77
CA VAL A 629 -21.00 -25.39 -1.98
C VAL A 629 -22.27 -25.36 -2.84
N ALA A 630 -22.51 -24.24 -3.53
CA ALA A 630 -23.53 -24.16 -4.56
C ALA A 630 -23.03 -24.85 -5.84
N PRO A 631 -23.87 -25.62 -6.56
CA PRO A 631 -23.43 -26.35 -7.73
C PRO A 631 -23.18 -25.40 -8.91
N THR A 632 -21.92 -25.05 -9.14
CA THR A 632 -21.50 -24.28 -10.33
C THR A 632 -21.18 -25.18 -11.54
N GLY A 633 -21.08 -26.50 -11.33
CA GLY A 633 -20.65 -27.44 -12.36
C GLY A 633 -19.14 -27.49 -12.60
N TYR A 634 -18.33 -26.92 -11.69
CA TYR A 634 -16.87 -26.88 -11.82
C TYR A 634 -16.14 -27.51 -10.64
N ALA A 635 -15.03 -28.19 -10.90
CA ALA A 635 -14.03 -28.53 -9.89
C ALA A 635 -12.65 -28.09 -10.37
N PHE A 636 -11.79 -27.70 -9.42
CA PHE A 636 -10.47 -27.12 -9.65
C PHE A 636 -9.43 -27.98 -8.96
N ALA A 637 -8.29 -28.18 -9.60
CA ALA A 637 -7.14 -28.87 -9.01
C ALA A 637 -5.86 -28.08 -9.30
N ALA A 638 -5.00 -27.93 -8.30
CA ALA A 638 -3.74 -27.20 -8.42
C ALA A 638 -2.60 -27.91 -7.67
N SER A 639 -1.49 -28.16 -8.36
CA SER A 639 -0.31 -28.82 -7.83
C SER A 639 0.66 -27.81 -7.22
N MET A 640 1.06 -28.07 -5.98
CA MET A 640 2.12 -27.35 -5.28
C MET A 640 3.53 -27.76 -5.74
N THR A 641 3.67 -28.91 -6.42
CA THR A 641 4.96 -29.42 -6.91
C THR A 641 5.13 -29.28 -8.43
N GLY A 642 4.14 -28.71 -9.13
CA GLY A 642 4.16 -28.51 -10.58
C GLY A 642 3.64 -29.68 -11.42
N THR A 643 3.12 -30.75 -10.81
CA THR A 643 2.54 -31.90 -11.53
C THR A 643 1.32 -32.45 -10.80
N LEU A 644 0.23 -32.65 -11.53
CA LEU A 644 -0.97 -33.34 -11.04
C LEU A 644 -0.94 -34.81 -11.47
N PRO A 645 -1.48 -35.74 -10.65
CA PRO A 645 -1.64 -37.13 -11.08
C PRO A 645 -2.60 -37.20 -12.27
N GLU A 646 -2.44 -38.20 -13.14
CA GLU A 646 -3.32 -38.39 -14.32
C GLU A 646 -4.80 -38.48 -13.94
N THR A 647 -5.08 -39.17 -12.83
CA THR A 647 -6.42 -39.27 -12.26
C THR A 647 -6.43 -38.76 -10.82
N ILE A 648 -7.46 -38.01 -10.45
CA ILE A 648 -7.67 -37.52 -9.09
C ILE A 648 -8.97 -38.16 -8.56
N PRO A 649 -8.89 -39.21 -7.73
CA PRO A 649 -10.07 -39.99 -7.34
C PRO A 649 -11.18 -39.21 -6.63
N THR A 650 -10.84 -38.08 -6.02
CA THR A 650 -11.79 -37.24 -5.27
C THR A 650 -12.59 -36.30 -6.17
N VAL A 651 -12.19 -36.09 -7.42
CA VAL A 651 -12.93 -35.26 -8.37
C VAL A 651 -14.14 -36.07 -8.88
N PRO A 652 -15.38 -35.54 -8.78
CA PRO A 652 -16.55 -36.20 -9.36
C PRO A 652 -16.39 -36.42 -10.87
N VAL A 653 -17.18 -37.32 -11.45
CA VAL A 653 -17.13 -37.59 -12.89
C VAL A 653 -17.34 -36.29 -13.68
N GLY A 654 -16.38 -35.97 -14.55
CA GLY A 654 -16.35 -34.74 -15.31
C GLY A 654 -15.28 -34.74 -16.39
N GLU A 655 -15.37 -33.78 -17.29
CA GLU A 655 -14.43 -33.57 -18.41
C GLU A 655 -13.39 -32.52 -18.03
N VAL A 656 -12.11 -32.76 -18.31
CA VAL A 656 -11.08 -31.72 -18.20
C VAL A 656 -11.29 -30.70 -19.32
N ILE A 657 -11.68 -29.48 -18.96
CA ILE A 657 -11.95 -28.38 -19.90
C ILE A 657 -10.84 -27.32 -19.90
N PHE A 658 -9.89 -27.44 -18.97
CA PHE A 658 -8.68 -26.62 -18.89
C PHE A 658 -7.56 -27.41 -18.23
N GLU A 659 -6.35 -27.29 -18.78
CA GLU A 659 -5.13 -27.81 -18.18
C GLU A 659 -3.97 -26.88 -18.50
N GLU A 660 -3.22 -26.51 -17.47
CA GLU A 660 -2.05 -25.65 -17.58
C GLU A 660 -1.05 -25.97 -16.47
N ASN A 661 0.10 -26.56 -16.81
CA ASN A 661 1.28 -26.71 -15.95
C ASN A 661 0.98 -27.02 -14.47
N GLY A 662 0.27 -28.14 -14.23
CA GLY A 662 -0.08 -28.57 -12.87
C GLY A 662 -1.36 -27.95 -12.31
N CYS A 663 -2.15 -27.23 -13.12
CA CYS A 663 -3.48 -26.76 -12.77
C CYS A 663 -4.51 -27.36 -13.75
N ARG A 664 -5.67 -27.78 -13.26
CA ARG A 664 -6.77 -28.36 -14.06
C ARG A 664 -8.12 -27.83 -13.60
N ILE A 665 -9.05 -27.70 -14.56
CA ILE A 665 -10.46 -27.41 -14.29
C ILE A 665 -11.31 -28.48 -14.98
N TYR A 666 -12.24 -29.02 -14.22
CA TYR A 666 -13.17 -30.04 -14.65
C TYR A 666 -14.57 -29.44 -14.79
N ARG A 667 -15.28 -29.80 -15.86
CA ARG A 667 -16.73 -29.64 -15.97
C ARG A 667 -17.39 -30.87 -15.38
N LEU A 668 -18.09 -30.70 -14.28
CA LEU A 668 -18.83 -31.77 -13.60
C LEU A 668 -20.12 -32.07 -14.36
N ALA A 669 -20.51 -33.34 -14.34
CA ALA A 669 -21.72 -33.85 -14.99
C ALA A 669 -23.03 -33.38 -14.34
#